data_AF-A0A0K1S2D0-F1
#
_entry.id   AF-A0A0K1S2D0-F1
#
_cell.length_a   1.000
_cell.length_b   1.000
_cell.length_c   1.000
_cell.angle_alpha   90.00
_cell.angle_beta   90.00
_cell.angle_gamma   90.00
#
_symmetry.space_group_name_H-M   'P 1'
#
loop_
_entity.id
_entity.type
_entity.pdbx_description
1 polymer ?
#
loop_
_entity_poly.entity_id
_entity_poly.type
_entity_poly.pdbx_seq_one_letter_code
_entity_poly.pdbx_strand_id
1 'polypeptide(L)'
;MLDGELELPSWSKKNPNNLNPGFLGEIFVGIGGSLIAYQFLPQELRKTGDPGLEITIFVTGLVGGYGGKAILDAALKKVINRIETADLAKEKAESQAKELEQRKHILDLVNLQIQEGLNLSELSELQEKLEAASENVKERAFNLAHDARSLGRRTLTFKDRVNRTIPIFEALVASDNNNASYNAELGYAYISSQPPDLNKAISYLDRAIELRIPGASTEQDSWKYEINRAIARIGLGNSQSRDDILKDLFAVEQRKGLAQAIDEYERDGVDGGNNSIKNWLIQNQDWVSQQTNGKALLDKIQLSGVAKPVTSTLSVTQNRADLVAAPPNTKIKATIKTYLKKQPIDSSQLGENEKKEVPVGTEYKILKHSQESDGHSLVELDYGQGIWYIWSDHWYLPWEHKILSSVPQSSKNGSAREAIDQLSRMSAISSTNRGTLKAAATRSIQRSATATKVEPENWVIAPPNTIIKATTKTYLKKQPIDSSELGENEKKEVPAGKGYKVLKYSEEIDGHCLVELDYGAGIWYLWSDHWNLPWQKSSKDNGLSPVSAPESSQHQGVNLVTRQQAESVYGRKMSDQQFNDLNSCLQRFEINTVPRIRHFLSQTAHESGGLRWMEEIASGSAYEGRRDLGNTSPGDGRKYKGAGVIQLTGRHNYQKFADFIKDQKVMQGHSYVAQVYPFTSAGFWWKNNNMNALCDRGATVREVTKKVNGGYNGLSDRQRYYDKACQVIKQLPSTSLHTEELAAKPETGKAATESSDQVSKVEVVREMPKILTPKDVDWSDMSTHLTPHFTLGENLRNDPRRIPHDTTLQNNILTIMRELEKIRTDYGKPIIITSGYRPEQINRAVGGVSNSQHIRGTAVDICPAHGDVFEFQKWVDQHWYGALGWGAKKGFVHIDCRNGKGWKTGGEKGVRWNY
;
A
#
# COMPACT_ATOMS: atom_id res chain seq x y z
N MET A 1 46.43 -57.19 27.34
CA MET A 1 47.45 -57.97 26.61
C MET A 1 48.80 -57.42 27.01
N LEU A 2 49.68 -58.26 27.55
CA LEU A 2 50.98 -57.86 28.09
C LEU A 2 52.13 -58.00 27.08
N ASP A 3 51.92 -58.68 25.94
CA ASP A 3 53.04 -59.08 25.07
C ASP A 3 52.93 -58.62 23.60
N GLY A 4 51.97 -57.75 23.26
CA GLY A 4 51.98 -56.97 22.01
C GLY A 4 51.86 -57.72 20.66
N GLU A 5 51.83 -59.05 20.63
CA GLU A 5 51.65 -59.82 19.39
C GLU A 5 50.26 -60.45 19.29
N LEU A 6 49.65 -60.31 18.10
CA LEU A 6 48.33 -60.84 17.75
C LEU A 6 48.50 -62.24 17.16
N GLU A 7 48.30 -63.29 17.96
CA GLU A 7 48.39 -64.68 17.47
C GLU A 7 47.18 -65.05 16.61
N LEU A 8 47.42 -65.24 15.31
CA LEU A 8 46.43 -65.69 14.32
C LEU A 8 46.25 -67.22 14.35
N PRO A 9 45.08 -67.73 13.94
CA PRO A 9 44.83 -69.17 13.90
C PRO A 9 45.87 -69.87 13.03
N SER A 10 46.51 -70.91 13.57
CA SER A 10 47.52 -71.68 12.83
C SER A 10 47.37 -73.17 13.08
N TRP A 11 47.69 -73.96 12.06
CA TRP A 11 47.68 -75.41 12.16
C TRP A 11 48.93 -75.89 12.89
N SER A 12 48.76 -76.85 13.80
CA SER A 12 49.86 -77.36 14.61
C SER A 12 50.94 -78.01 13.73
N LYS A 13 52.17 -77.53 13.82
CA LYS A 13 53.32 -78.08 13.06
C LYS A 13 53.65 -79.54 13.40
N LYS A 14 53.17 -80.06 14.53
CA LYS A 14 53.38 -81.46 14.95
C LYS A 14 52.23 -82.41 14.56
N ASN A 15 51.04 -81.88 14.26
CA ASN A 15 49.89 -82.67 13.82
C ASN A 15 49.03 -81.84 12.85
N PRO A 16 49.15 -82.08 11.53
CA PRO A 16 48.58 -81.19 10.51
C PRO A 16 47.04 -81.14 10.47
N ASN A 17 46.34 -82.01 11.21
CA ASN A 17 44.88 -82.00 11.31
C ASN A 17 44.34 -81.27 12.56
N ASN A 18 45.20 -80.65 13.37
CA ASN A 18 44.76 -79.96 14.59
C ASN A 18 44.96 -78.44 14.47
N LEU A 19 43.85 -77.70 14.50
CA LEU A 19 43.82 -76.23 14.40
C LEU A 19 44.04 -75.64 15.79
N ASN A 20 45.02 -74.74 15.92
CA ASN A 20 45.22 -73.96 17.14
C ASN A 20 44.56 -72.58 16.93
N PRO A 21 43.40 -72.31 17.56
CA PRO A 21 42.54 -71.18 17.18
C PRO A 21 43.02 -69.81 17.68
N GLY A 22 44.07 -69.75 18.51
CA GLY A 22 44.62 -68.51 19.05
C GLY A 22 43.61 -67.67 19.82
N PHE A 23 43.88 -66.37 19.92
CA PHE A 23 43.08 -65.38 20.66
C PHE A 23 41.57 -65.36 20.28
N LEU A 24 41.24 -65.70 19.03
CA LEU A 24 39.86 -65.79 18.57
C LEU A 24 39.12 -66.99 19.18
N GLY A 25 39.79 -68.10 19.46
CA GLY A 25 39.19 -69.29 20.07
C GLY A 25 38.73 -69.06 21.51
N GLU A 26 39.48 -68.29 22.28
CA GLU A 26 39.15 -67.98 23.68
C GLU A 26 37.94 -67.05 23.81
N ILE A 27 37.73 -66.15 22.84
CA ILE A 27 36.54 -65.27 22.78
C ILE A 27 35.25 -66.08 22.58
N PHE A 28 35.29 -67.15 21.79
CA PHE A 28 34.10 -67.97 21.51
C PHE A 28 33.71 -68.90 22.65
N VAL A 29 34.66 -69.37 23.46
CA VAL A 29 34.38 -70.27 24.60
C VAL A 29 33.84 -69.49 25.82
N GLY A 30 34.09 -68.18 25.92
CA GLY A 30 33.65 -67.34 27.04
C GLY A 30 32.20 -66.82 27.00
N ILE A 31 31.42 -67.10 25.94
CA ILE A 31 30.05 -66.57 25.78
C ILE A 31 29.03 -67.59 26.31
N GLY A 32 28.87 -67.64 27.63
CA GLY A 32 27.72 -68.26 28.27
C GLY A 32 27.10 -67.30 29.30
N GLY A 33 25.89 -66.79 29.03
CA GLY A 33 24.99 -66.35 30.11
C GLY A 33 24.28 -64.98 29.99
N SER A 34 22.97 -65.05 29.71
CA SER A 34 21.83 -64.20 30.14
C SER A 34 21.69 -62.71 29.70
N LEU A 35 20.47 -62.39 29.25
CA LEU A 35 19.92 -61.04 29.06
C LEU A 35 19.24 -60.54 30.36
N ILE A 36 19.52 -59.30 30.78
CA ILE A 36 18.65 -58.55 31.70
C ILE A 36 18.42 -57.15 31.11
N ALA A 37 17.16 -56.80 30.86
CA ALA A 37 16.75 -55.47 30.41
C ALA A 37 16.10 -54.73 31.59
N TYR A 38 16.54 -53.51 31.89
CA TYR A 38 15.84 -52.59 32.79
C TYR A 38 15.29 -51.41 32.00
N GLN A 39 13.99 -51.15 32.14
CA GLN A 39 13.35 -49.90 31.77
C GLN A 39 13.40 -48.95 32.97
N PHE A 40 14.02 -47.79 32.82
CA PHE A 40 13.84 -46.66 33.74
C PHE A 40 13.15 -45.52 33.01
N LEU A 41 12.02 -45.09 33.56
CA LEU A 41 11.26 -43.91 33.16
C LEU A 41 11.25 -42.95 34.35
N PRO A 42 11.76 -41.70 34.23
CA PRO A 42 11.51 -40.68 35.23
C PRO A 42 10.05 -40.23 35.12
N GLN A 43 9.29 -40.34 36.21
CA GLN A 43 7.86 -39.97 36.26
C GLN A 43 7.59 -38.46 36.12
N GLU A 44 8.62 -37.61 36.05
CA GLU A 44 8.47 -36.15 36.14
C GLU A 44 8.35 -35.41 34.79
N LEU A 45 8.39 -36.12 33.65
CA LEU A 45 8.27 -35.50 32.32
C LEU A 45 6.89 -35.64 31.65
N ARG A 46 5.85 -36.03 32.39
CA ARG A 46 4.47 -35.96 31.88
C ARG A 46 3.78 -34.68 32.33
N LYS A 47 3.85 -33.63 31.50
CA LYS A 47 2.78 -32.63 31.39
C LYS A 47 2.04 -32.83 30.08
N THR A 48 0.73 -32.88 30.18
CA THR A 48 -0.22 -33.06 29.07
C THR A 48 -0.11 -31.91 28.06
N GLY A 49 0.27 -32.21 26.81
CA GLY A 49 0.02 -31.32 25.67
C GLY A 49 1.14 -31.12 24.63
N ASP A 50 2.32 -31.71 24.76
CA ASP A 50 3.46 -31.38 23.86
C ASP A 50 3.78 -32.53 22.87
N PRO A 51 3.81 -32.30 21.53
CA PRO A 51 4.19 -33.32 20.56
C PRO A 51 5.72 -33.28 20.32
N GLY A 52 6.42 -34.22 20.96
CA GLY A 52 7.64 -34.80 20.38
C GLY A 52 8.96 -34.47 21.08
N LEU A 53 9.35 -35.35 22.00
CA LEU A 53 10.73 -35.82 22.16
C LEU A 53 10.73 -37.11 22.99
N GLU A 54 10.40 -38.23 22.34
CA GLU A 54 10.71 -39.55 22.90
C GLU A 54 12.21 -39.80 22.74
N ILE A 55 12.99 -39.47 23.77
CA ILE A 55 14.37 -39.95 23.86
C ILE A 55 14.33 -41.35 24.50
N THR A 56 14.18 -42.39 23.68
CA THR A 56 14.42 -43.77 24.11
C THR A 56 15.92 -44.04 24.05
N ILE A 57 16.59 -44.08 25.20
CA ILE A 57 18.01 -44.48 25.28
C ILE A 57 18.07 -45.99 25.51
N PHE A 58 18.50 -46.75 24.51
CA PHE A 58 18.94 -48.13 24.69
C PHE A 58 20.40 -48.13 25.16
N VAL A 59 20.66 -48.61 26.38
CA VAL A 59 22.03 -48.94 26.81
C VAL A 59 22.15 -50.47 26.81
N THR A 60 22.73 -51.01 25.75
CA THR A 60 23.08 -52.43 25.67
C THR A 60 24.52 -52.59 26.15
N GLY A 61 24.71 -53.16 27.34
CA GLY A 61 26.03 -53.46 27.91
C GLY A 61 26.21 -54.96 28.09
N LEU A 62 27.16 -55.54 27.35
CA LEU A 62 27.72 -56.88 27.63
C LEU A 62 28.65 -56.74 28.84
N VAL A 63 28.26 -57.28 30.00
CA VAL A 63 29.13 -57.33 31.18
C VAL A 63 29.61 -58.75 31.38
N GLY A 64 30.80 -59.04 30.84
CA GLY A 64 31.57 -60.23 31.15
C GLY A 64 33.06 -59.90 31.11
N GLY A 65 33.75 -60.07 32.24
CA GLY A 65 35.21 -59.87 32.39
C GLY A 65 35.63 -58.54 33.04
N TYR A 66 36.83 -58.53 33.63
CA TYR A 66 37.46 -57.50 34.48
C TYR A 66 37.54 -56.06 33.91
N GLY A 67 36.98 -55.76 32.75
CA GLY A 67 36.86 -54.40 32.16
C GLY A 67 35.44 -53.80 32.19
N GLY A 68 34.40 -54.58 32.51
CA GLY A 68 33.01 -54.15 32.38
C GLY A 68 32.61 -52.95 33.25
N LYS A 69 33.16 -52.86 34.47
CA LYS A 69 32.89 -51.73 35.39
C LYS A 69 33.42 -50.40 34.84
N ALA A 70 34.63 -50.39 34.27
CA ALA A 70 35.22 -49.18 33.71
C ALA A 70 34.47 -48.67 32.47
N ILE A 71 33.95 -49.59 31.64
CA ILE A 71 33.14 -49.24 30.47
C ILE A 71 31.78 -48.70 30.90
N LEU A 72 31.16 -49.30 31.93
CA LEU A 72 29.89 -48.82 32.49
C LEU A 72 30.05 -47.44 33.14
N ASP A 73 31.11 -47.22 33.93
CA ASP A 73 31.40 -45.92 34.55
C ASP A 73 31.68 -44.84 33.49
N ALA A 74 32.40 -45.18 32.42
CA ALA A 74 32.65 -44.26 31.30
C ALA A 74 31.38 -43.94 30.50
N ALA A 75 30.52 -44.94 30.27
CA ALA A 75 29.23 -44.74 29.60
C ALA A 75 28.28 -43.89 30.45
N LEU A 76 28.20 -44.17 31.76
CA LEU A 76 27.40 -43.41 32.72
C LEU A 76 27.88 -41.96 32.81
N LYS A 77 29.19 -41.74 32.90
CA LYS A 77 29.79 -40.39 32.90
C LYS A 77 29.48 -39.63 31.61
N LYS A 78 29.45 -40.32 30.46
CA LYS A 78 29.10 -39.72 29.17
C LYS A 78 27.61 -39.37 29.05
N VAL A 79 26.74 -40.15 29.70
CA VAL A 79 25.30 -39.86 29.80
C VAL A 79 25.05 -38.70 30.76
N ILE A 80 25.65 -38.70 31.95
CA ILE A 80 25.53 -37.61 32.93
C ILE A 80 25.99 -36.29 32.32
N ASN A 81 27.16 -36.26 31.66
CA ASN A 81 27.68 -35.05 31.02
C ASN A 81 26.80 -34.58 29.85
N ARG A 82 26.09 -35.50 29.17
CA ARG A 82 25.09 -35.15 28.14
C ARG A 82 23.79 -34.58 28.72
N ILE A 83 23.39 -35.03 29.90
CA ILE A 83 22.23 -34.49 30.63
C ILE A 83 22.57 -33.08 31.14
N GLU A 84 23.73 -32.92 31.81
CA GLU A 84 24.19 -31.61 32.30
C GLU A 84 24.33 -30.58 31.15
N THR A 85 24.88 -30.98 30.01
CA THR A 85 24.97 -30.09 28.84
C THR A 85 23.61 -29.79 28.20
N ALA A 86 22.65 -30.71 28.27
CA ALA A 86 21.28 -30.49 27.80
C ALA A 86 20.50 -29.55 28.73
N ASP A 87 20.66 -29.68 30.05
CA ASP A 87 20.05 -28.80 31.05
C ASP A 87 20.61 -27.37 30.94
N LEU A 88 21.94 -27.23 30.80
CA LEU A 88 22.57 -25.92 30.51
C LEU A 88 22.08 -25.31 29.19
N ALA A 89 21.89 -26.13 28.15
CA ALA A 89 21.35 -25.66 26.86
C ALA A 89 19.88 -25.24 26.97
N LYS A 90 19.08 -25.95 27.79
CA LYS A 90 17.68 -25.62 28.07
C LYS A 90 17.57 -24.31 28.87
N GLU A 91 18.33 -24.15 29.95
CA GLU A 91 18.37 -22.91 30.72
C GLU A 91 18.81 -21.71 29.85
N LYS A 92 19.78 -21.92 28.95
CA LYS A 92 20.19 -20.92 27.96
C LYS A 92 19.09 -20.60 26.96
N ALA A 93 18.35 -21.60 26.47
CA ALA A 93 17.24 -21.39 25.55
C ALA A 93 16.06 -20.68 26.22
N GLU A 94 15.73 -21.02 27.47
CA GLU A 94 14.66 -20.39 28.26
C GLU A 94 15.00 -18.93 28.60
N SER A 95 16.26 -18.64 28.96
CA SER A 95 16.71 -17.27 29.17
C SER A 95 16.68 -16.43 27.90
N GLN A 96 17.11 -16.99 26.76
CA GLN A 96 17.01 -16.34 25.44
C GLN A 96 15.56 -16.10 25.00
N ALA A 97 14.65 -17.04 25.29
CA ALA A 97 13.23 -16.91 24.98
C ALA A 97 12.58 -15.77 25.81
N LYS A 98 12.88 -15.69 27.11
CA LYS A 98 12.43 -14.60 27.99
C LYS A 98 12.96 -13.24 27.52
N GLU A 99 14.22 -13.17 27.11
CA GLU A 99 14.82 -11.96 26.54
C GLU A 99 14.11 -11.54 25.24
N LEU A 100 13.81 -12.48 24.35
CA LEU A 100 13.08 -12.22 23.11
C LEU A 100 11.65 -11.73 23.36
N GLU A 101 10.97 -12.30 24.35
CA GLU A 101 9.61 -11.90 24.74
C GLU A 101 9.58 -10.48 25.29
N GLN A 102 10.53 -10.11 26.17
CA GLN A 102 10.67 -8.75 26.67
C GLN A 102 10.96 -7.74 25.55
N ARG A 103 11.84 -8.09 24.61
CA ARG A 103 12.13 -7.24 23.44
C ARG A 103 10.90 -7.00 22.59
N LYS A 104 10.11 -8.05 22.35
CA LYS A 104 8.87 -7.97 21.57
C LYS A 104 7.84 -7.08 22.27
N HIS A 105 7.64 -7.27 23.57
CA HIS A 105 6.71 -6.47 24.38
C HIS A 105 6.99 -4.96 24.27
N ILE A 106 8.26 -4.55 24.42
CA ILE A 106 8.65 -3.13 24.30
C ILE A 106 8.30 -2.58 22.91
N LEU A 107 8.59 -3.32 21.84
CA LEU A 107 8.30 -2.88 20.47
C LEU A 107 6.80 -2.88 20.15
N ASP A 108 6.02 -3.78 20.75
CA ASP A 108 4.57 -3.80 20.63
C ASP A 108 3.96 -2.55 21.30
N LEU A 109 4.46 -2.16 22.49
CA LEU A 109 4.08 -0.91 23.16
C LEU A 109 4.46 0.34 22.34
N VAL A 110 5.66 0.38 21.75
CA VAL A 110 6.08 1.48 20.83
C VAL A 110 5.11 1.60 19.65
N ASN A 111 4.77 0.48 19.01
CA ASN A 111 3.85 0.48 17.87
C ASN A 111 2.44 0.92 18.28
N LEU A 112 1.95 0.45 19.43
CA LEU A 112 0.64 0.80 19.96
C LEU A 112 0.57 2.30 20.29
N GLN A 113 1.60 2.85 20.93
CA GLN A 113 1.74 4.27 21.19
C GLN A 113 1.66 5.10 19.90
N ILE A 114 2.37 4.67 18.84
CA ILE A 114 2.35 5.37 17.55
C ILE A 114 0.97 5.31 16.87
N GLN A 115 0.29 4.15 16.93
CA GLN A 115 -0.92 3.89 16.15
C GLN A 115 -2.19 4.40 16.82
N GLU A 116 -2.30 4.20 18.13
CA GLU A 116 -3.54 4.40 18.90
C GLU A 116 -3.30 5.34 20.09
N GLY A 117 -2.07 5.38 20.62
CA GLY A 117 -1.74 6.08 21.85
C GLY A 117 -2.00 5.19 23.06
N LEU A 118 -1.11 5.26 24.04
CA LEU A 118 -1.19 4.53 25.30
C LEU A 118 -1.86 5.38 26.38
N ASN A 119 -2.48 4.71 27.35
CA ASN A 119 -2.89 5.38 28.58
C ASN A 119 -1.68 5.72 29.46
N LEU A 120 -1.86 6.54 30.50
CA LEU A 120 -0.75 7.01 31.34
C LEU A 120 0.07 5.87 31.98
N SER A 121 -0.58 4.80 32.42
CA SER A 121 0.12 3.66 33.06
C SER A 121 0.99 2.90 32.05
N GLU A 122 0.42 2.60 30.88
CA GLU A 122 1.12 1.92 29.80
C GLU A 122 2.25 2.77 29.22
N LEU A 123 2.05 4.09 29.17
CA LEU A 123 3.06 5.05 28.71
C LEU A 123 4.24 5.08 29.68
N SER A 124 4.00 5.15 30.98
CA SER A 124 5.06 5.05 31.98
C SER A 124 5.80 3.72 31.91
N GLU A 125 5.08 2.61 31.72
CA GLU A 125 5.69 1.29 31.52
C GLU A 125 6.59 1.26 30.27
N LEU A 126 6.10 1.79 29.14
CA LEU A 126 6.87 1.89 27.91
C LEU A 126 8.16 2.71 28.14
N GLN A 127 8.07 3.87 28.79
CA GLN A 127 9.22 4.75 29.02
C GLN A 127 10.27 4.06 29.90
N GLU A 128 9.85 3.50 31.05
CA GLU A 128 10.75 2.79 31.97
C GLU A 128 11.44 1.61 31.28
N LYS A 129 10.68 0.77 30.56
CA LYS A 129 11.23 -0.41 29.89
C LYS A 129 12.12 -0.05 28.71
N LEU A 130 11.78 0.99 27.96
CA LEU A 130 12.58 1.43 26.82
C LEU A 130 13.90 2.08 27.26
N GLU A 131 13.89 2.81 28.38
CA GLU A 131 15.08 3.40 28.97
C GLU A 131 16.11 2.33 29.37
N ALA A 132 15.64 1.26 30.03
CA ALA A 132 16.45 0.12 30.44
C ALA A 132 16.75 -0.90 29.33
N ALA A 133 16.25 -0.71 28.12
CA ALA A 133 16.37 -1.69 27.04
C ALA A 133 17.80 -1.79 26.46
N SER A 134 18.10 -2.92 25.80
CA SER A 134 19.34 -3.06 25.04
C SER A 134 19.39 -2.13 23.82
N GLU A 135 20.59 -1.71 23.39
CA GLU A 135 20.79 -0.79 22.25
C GLU A 135 20.05 -1.18 20.96
N ASN A 136 19.99 -2.48 20.62
CA ASN A 136 19.26 -2.95 19.44
C ASN A 136 17.75 -2.62 19.51
N VAL A 137 17.14 -2.77 20.69
CA VAL A 137 15.72 -2.45 20.90
C VAL A 137 15.50 -0.95 20.81
N LYS A 138 16.39 -0.14 21.41
CA LYS A 138 16.34 1.32 21.34
C LYS A 138 16.49 1.81 19.91
N GLU A 139 17.43 1.26 19.14
CA GLU A 139 17.60 1.56 17.71
C GLU A 139 16.35 1.20 16.91
N ARG A 140 15.72 0.06 17.20
CA ARG A 140 14.48 -0.35 16.51
C ARG A 140 13.31 0.57 16.87
N ALA A 141 13.15 0.94 18.14
CA ALA A 141 12.14 1.88 18.60
C ALA A 141 12.34 3.28 18.00
N PHE A 142 13.59 3.76 17.97
CA PHE A 142 13.99 5.00 17.32
C PHE A 142 13.57 5.04 15.86
N ASN A 143 13.90 3.99 15.09
CA ASN A 143 13.55 3.92 13.67
C ASN A 143 12.04 3.92 13.44
N LEU A 144 11.26 3.18 14.26
CA LEU A 144 9.80 3.16 14.17
C LEU A 144 9.19 4.55 14.46
N ALA A 145 9.68 5.22 15.51
CA ALA A 145 9.23 6.56 15.87
C ALA A 145 9.64 7.61 14.82
N HIS A 146 10.86 7.51 14.28
CA HIS A 146 11.36 8.37 13.21
C HIS A 146 10.49 8.28 11.96
N ASP A 147 10.21 7.06 11.48
CA ASP A 147 9.37 6.82 10.31
C ASP A 147 7.95 7.37 10.55
N ALA A 148 7.39 7.13 11.74
CA ALA A 148 6.06 7.62 12.10
C ALA A 148 5.97 9.15 12.14
N ARG A 149 6.97 9.82 12.72
CA ARG A 149 7.06 11.29 12.76
C ARG A 149 7.20 11.86 11.36
N SER A 150 8.09 11.29 10.55
CA SER A 150 8.33 11.69 9.16
C SER A 150 7.05 11.56 8.30
N LEU A 151 6.30 10.46 8.46
CA LEU A 151 5.01 10.27 7.80
C LEU A 151 3.93 11.25 8.30
N GLY A 152 3.89 11.49 9.62
CA GLY A 152 2.96 12.44 10.25
C GLY A 152 3.16 13.87 9.78
N ARG A 153 4.41 14.26 9.52
CA ARG A 153 4.78 15.56 8.95
C ARG A 153 4.35 15.73 7.49
N ARG A 154 4.36 14.65 6.69
CA ARG A 154 4.03 14.69 5.25
C ARG A 154 2.54 14.52 4.96
N THR A 155 1.76 14.01 5.92
CA THR A 155 0.38 13.59 5.69
C THR A 155 -0.54 14.12 6.79
N LEU A 156 -1.49 14.99 6.43
CA LEU A 156 -2.52 15.53 7.34
C LEU A 156 -3.26 14.43 8.13
N THR A 157 -3.48 13.25 7.52
CA THR A 157 -4.13 12.09 8.15
C THR A 157 -3.33 11.50 9.33
N PHE A 158 -2.02 11.73 9.36
CA PHE A 158 -1.12 11.19 10.38
C PHE A 158 -0.51 12.28 11.26
N LYS A 159 -1.01 13.53 11.16
CA LYS A 159 -0.50 14.67 11.93
C LYS A 159 -0.50 14.40 13.43
N ASP A 160 -1.54 13.74 13.93
CA ASP A 160 -1.67 13.35 15.35
C ASP A 160 -0.63 12.31 15.82
N ARG A 161 0.07 11.63 14.90
CA ARG A 161 1.13 10.67 15.25
C ARG A 161 2.40 11.39 15.70
N VAL A 162 2.63 12.63 15.26
CA VAL A 162 3.81 13.41 15.67
C VAL A 162 3.82 13.56 17.20
N ASN A 163 2.70 14.01 17.79
CA ASN A 163 2.57 14.13 19.24
C ASN A 163 2.78 12.79 19.98
N ARG A 164 2.37 11.67 19.36
CA ARG A 164 2.53 10.33 19.94
C ARG A 164 3.97 9.79 19.92
N THR A 165 4.82 10.31 19.03
CA THR A 165 6.25 9.95 19.00
C THR A 165 7.07 10.66 20.07
N ILE A 166 6.61 11.79 20.60
CA ILE A 166 7.35 12.60 21.59
C ILE A 166 7.73 11.77 22.83
N PRO A 167 6.81 11.05 23.50
CA PRO A 167 7.17 10.27 24.70
C PRO A 167 8.19 9.15 24.44
N ILE A 168 8.24 8.61 23.22
CA ILE A 168 9.20 7.58 22.82
C ILE A 168 10.58 8.20 22.69
N PHE A 169 10.68 9.35 22.01
CA PHE A 169 11.94 10.08 21.90
C PHE A 169 12.42 10.62 23.25
N GLU A 170 11.52 11.05 24.13
CA GLU A 170 11.86 11.45 25.51
C GLU A 170 12.48 10.29 26.29
N ALA A 171 11.92 9.07 26.21
CA ALA A 171 12.50 7.89 26.83
C ALA A 171 13.88 7.53 26.27
N LEU A 172 14.07 7.68 24.95
CA LEU A 172 15.36 7.43 24.31
C LEU A 172 16.42 8.46 24.77
N VAL A 173 16.06 9.75 24.84
CA VAL A 173 16.94 10.80 25.36
C VAL A 173 17.23 10.63 26.86
N ALA A 174 16.24 10.22 27.66
CA ALA A 174 16.46 9.87 29.06
C ALA A 174 17.46 8.73 29.21
N SER A 175 17.40 7.74 28.31
CA SER A 175 18.31 6.59 28.31
C SER A 175 19.74 6.92 27.90
N ASP A 176 19.92 7.83 26.95
CA ASP A 176 21.22 8.32 26.49
C ASP A 176 21.11 9.76 26.00
N ASN A 177 21.33 10.69 26.93
CA ASN A 177 21.29 12.13 26.65
C ASN A 177 22.51 12.61 25.83
N ASN A 178 23.52 11.75 25.60
CA ASN A 178 24.68 12.05 24.78
C ASN A 178 24.52 11.57 23.33
N ASN A 179 23.37 10.98 22.99
CA ASN A 179 23.05 10.61 21.62
C ASN A 179 22.52 11.83 20.84
N ALA A 180 23.31 12.32 19.87
CA ALA A 180 22.94 13.46 19.05
C ALA A 180 21.67 13.22 18.22
N SER A 181 21.44 11.99 17.74
CA SER A 181 20.28 11.64 16.92
C SER A 181 18.99 11.63 17.72
N TYR A 182 19.02 11.14 18.97
CA TYR A 182 17.85 11.14 19.86
C TYR A 182 17.41 12.57 20.17
N ASN A 183 18.38 13.44 20.52
CA ASN A 183 18.14 14.86 20.75
C ASN A 183 17.58 15.56 19.51
N ALA A 184 18.16 15.32 18.33
CA ALA A 184 17.70 15.94 17.09
C ALA A 184 16.25 15.55 16.75
N GLU A 185 15.91 14.26 16.81
CA GLU A 185 14.57 13.78 16.49
C GLU A 185 13.51 14.28 17.48
N LEU A 186 13.84 14.35 18.77
CA LEU A 186 12.96 14.96 19.77
C LEU A 186 12.72 16.45 19.47
N GLY A 187 13.78 17.18 19.12
CA GLY A 187 13.68 18.57 18.70
C GLY A 187 12.77 18.76 17.48
N TYR A 188 12.91 17.90 16.46
CA TYR A 188 12.04 17.92 15.29
C TYR A 188 10.57 17.59 15.60
N ALA A 189 10.35 16.65 16.52
CA ALA A 189 9.01 16.29 16.97
C ALA A 189 8.31 17.48 17.63
N TYR A 190 9.02 18.24 18.46
CA TYR A 190 8.51 19.45 19.10
C TYR A 190 8.26 20.63 18.15
N ILE A 191 9.02 20.77 17.06
CA ILE A 191 8.70 21.74 15.99
C ILE A 191 7.36 21.39 15.33
N SER A 192 7.15 20.10 15.09
CA SER A 192 5.99 19.60 14.34
C SER A 192 4.79 19.29 15.23
N SER A 193 4.90 19.46 16.56
CA SER A 193 3.86 19.13 17.52
C SER A 193 2.67 20.08 17.41
N GLN A 194 1.54 19.68 17.99
CA GLN A 194 0.33 20.49 18.01
C GLN A 194 -0.17 20.65 19.45
N PRO A 195 -0.04 21.84 20.07
CA PRO A 195 0.68 23.02 19.55
C PRO A 195 2.22 22.80 19.48
N PRO A 196 2.96 23.55 18.65
CA PRO A 196 4.43 23.50 18.62
C PRO A 196 5.05 23.97 19.95
N ASP A 197 6.06 23.26 20.44
CA ASP A 197 6.89 23.70 21.58
C ASP A 197 8.29 24.08 21.10
N LEU A 198 8.39 25.30 20.57
CA LEU A 198 9.60 25.78 19.92
C LEU A 198 10.78 25.99 20.89
N ASN A 199 10.50 26.25 22.17
CA ASN A 199 11.55 26.42 23.19
C ASN A 199 12.22 25.08 23.49
N LYS A 200 11.44 24.01 23.71
CA LYS A 200 11.99 22.66 23.86
C LYS A 200 12.70 22.21 22.60
N ALA A 201 12.12 22.48 21.43
CA ALA A 201 12.75 22.16 20.16
C ALA A 201 14.16 22.76 20.04
N ILE A 202 14.32 24.05 20.36
CA ILE A 202 15.63 24.72 20.33
C ILE A 202 16.59 24.08 21.34
N SER A 203 16.15 23.83 22.57
CA SER A 203 17.01 23.23 23.61
C SER A 203 17.58 21.86 23.19
N TYR A 204 16.76 20.99 22.61
CA TYR A 204 17.23 19.68 22.15
C TYR A 204 18.09 19.77 20.89
N LEU A 205 17.81 20.72 19.98
CA LEU A 205 18.65 20.95 18.81
C LEU A 205 20.00 21.59 19.16
N ASP A 206 20.05 22.46 20.17
CA ASP A 206 21.30 22.97 20.76
C ASP A 206 22.14 21.79 21.27
N ARG A 207 21.54 20.89 22.05
CA ARG A 207 22.22 19.70 22.56
C ARG A 207 22.70 18.77 21.45
N ALA A 208 21.89 18.53 20.42
CA ALA A 208 22.29 17.72 19.26
C ALA A 208 23.47 18.31 18.48
N ILE A 209 23.57 19.64 18.42
CA ILE A 209 24.67 20.35 17.76
C ILE A 209 25.95 20.27 18.61
N GLU A 210 25.86 20.40 19.93
CA GLU A 210 26.99 20.21 20.86
C GLU A 210 27.59 18.80 20.78
N LEU A 211 26.74 17.78 20.67
CA LEU A 211 27.14 16.37 20.68
C LEU A 211 27.66 15.86 19.33
N ARG A 212 27.63 16.70 18.29
CA ARG A 212 28.02 16.30 16.94
C ARG A 212 29.51 15.95 16.88
N ILE A 213 29.82 14.75 16.39
CA ILE A 213 31.19 14.30 16.15
C ILE A 213 31.64 14.77 14.74
N PRO A 214 32.70 15.58 14.61
CA PRO A 214 33.26 15.95 13.31
C PRO A 214 33.76 14.72 12.54
N GLY A 215 33.44 14.58 11.24
CA GLY A 215 33.90 13.48 10.40
C GLY A 215 33.07 12.18 10.46
N ALA A 216 31.97 12.15 11.21
CA ALA A 216 31.09 10.98 11.27
C ALA A 216 30.27 10.79 9.97
N SER A 217 29.86 9.56 9.63
CA SER A 217 29.02 9.28 8.44
C SER A 217 27.67 10.01 8.44
N THR A 218 27.19 10.45 9.62
CA THR A 218 25.99 11.27 9.80
C THR A 218 26.22 12.76 9.51
N GLU A 219 27.45 13.19 9.22
CA GLU A 219 27.81 14.59 8.99
C GLU A 219 27.16 15.17 7.72
N GLN A 220 26.91 14.35 6.69
CA GLN A 220 26.25 14.76 5.44
C GLN A 220 24.82 15.29 5.66
N ASP A 221 24.14 14.85 6.72
CA ASP A 221 22.78 15.28 7.08
C ASP A 221 22.75 16.24 8.28
N SER A 222 23.92 16.59 8.82
CA SER A 222 24.03 17.36 10.05
C SER A 222 23.51 18.80 9.93
N TRP A 223 23.51 19.38 8.71
CA TRP A 223 22.90 20.67 8.39
C TRP A 223 21.41 20.76 8.74
N LYS A 224 20.73 19.61 8.87
CA LYS A 224 19.32 19.54 9.28
C LYS A 224 19.12 20.04 10.72
N TYR A 225 20.14 20.01 11.58
CA TYR A 225 19.98 20.50 12.96
C TYR A 225 19.85 22.02 12.97
N GLU A 226 20.76 22.71 12.27
CA GLU A 226 20.80 24.17 12.17
C GLU A 226 19.59 24.72 11.40
N ILE A 227 19.17 24.08 10.30
CA ILE A 227 18.01 24.56 9.53
C ILE A 227 16.70 24.46 10.34
N ASN A 228 16.50 23.36 11.08
CA ASN A 228 15.31 23.21 11.92
C ASN A 228 15.36 24.11 13.15
N ARG A 229 16.56 24.37 13.72
CA ARG A 229 16.73 25.32 14.81
C ARG A 229 16.45 26.76 14.34
N ALA A 230 16.89 27.12 13.15
CA ALA A 230 16.55 28.40 12.52
C ALA A 230 15.03 28.54 12.33
N ILE A 231 14.34 27.50 11.84
CA ILE A 231 12.88 27.49 11.70
C ILE A 231 12.18 27.68 13.04
N ALA A 232 12.63 26.98 14.09
CA ALA A 232 12.07 27.14 15.43
C ALA A 232 12.30 28.56 15.98
N ARG A 233 13.49 29.13 15.78
CA ARG A 233 13.81 30.51 16.18
C ARG A 233 12.97 31.55 15.42
N ILE A 234 12.76 31.35 14.12
CA ILE A 234 11.88 32.20 13.30
C ILE A 234 10.43 32.12 13.81
N GLY A 235 9.95 30.91 14.15
CA GLY A 235 8.60 30.70 14.68
C GLY A 235 8.34 31.35 16.04
N LEU A 236 9.38 31.56 16.86
CA LEU A 236 9.30 32.34 18.11
C LEU A 236 9.25 33.86 17.88
N GLY A 237 9.49 34.33 16.65
CA GLY A 237 9.39 35.74 16.29
C GLY A 237 10.35 36.64 17.09
N ASN A 238 9.80 37.70 17.69
CA ASN A 238 10.58 38.75 18.37
C ASN A 238 11.30 38.30 19.65
N SER A 239 11.08 37.08 20.13
CA SER A 239 11.71 36.55 21.34
C SER A 239 13.13 36.02 21.13
N GLN A 240 13.61 35.89 19.88
CA GLN A 240 14.93 35.35 19.55
C GLN A 240 15.81 36.36 18.80
N SER A 241 17.13 36.25 18.94
CA SER A 241 18.07 37.16 18.27
C SER A 241 18.14 36.89 16.76
N ARG A 242 18.08 37.96 15.95
CA ARG A 242 18.33 37.88 14.50
C ARG A 242 19.73 37.36 14.19
N ASP A 243 20.69 37.60 15.08
CA ASP A 243 22.07 37.11 14.96
C ASP A 243 22.13 35.58 15.07
N ASP A 244 21.35 34.98 15.96
CA ASP A 244 21.33 33.52 16.16
C ASP A 244 20.71 32.79 14.98
N ILE A 245 19.66 33.37 14.37
CA ILE A 245 19.06 32.85 13.15
C ILE A 245 20.10 32.93 12.01
N LEU A 246 20.76 34.08 11.85
CA LEU A 246 21.75 34.25 10.78
C LEU A 246 22.95 33.31 10.95
N LYS A 247 23.39 33.07 12.19
CA LYS A 247 24.45 32.11 12.52
C LYS A 247 24.09 30.70 12.08
N ASP A 248 22.86 30.26 12.31
CA ASP A 248 22.37 28.96 11.83
C ASP A 248 22.37 28.88 10.30
N LEU A 249 21.88 29.92 9.62
CA LEU A 249 21.83 29.96 8.16
C LEU A 249 23.22 29.91 7.52
N PHE A 250 24.22 30.58 8.11
CA PHE A 250 25.61 30.47 7.66
C PHE A 250 26.20 29.08 7.90
N ALA A 251 25.87 28.43 9.02
CA ALA A 251 26.30 27.06 9.28
C ALA A 251 25.71 26.08 8.25
N VAL A 252 24.46 26.26 7.84
CA VAL A 252 23.84 25.48 6.75
C VAL A 252 24.54 25.75 5.42
N GLU A 253 24.82 27.02 5.10
CA GLU A 253 25.53 27.41 3.88
C GLU A 253 26.91 26.74 3.78
N GLN A 254 27.68 26.72 4.86
CA GLN A 254 29.02 26.11 4.87
C GLN A 254 28.98 24.58 4.68
N ARG A 255 27.93 23.92 5.16
CA ARG A 255 27.83 22.45 5.16
C ARG A 255 27.21 21.86 3.90
N LYS A 256 26.19 22.52 3.34
CA LYS A 256 25.41 22.00 2.21
C LYS A 256 25.18 23.01 1.08
N GLY A 257 25.28 24.30 1.38
CA GLY A 257 24.70 25.35 0.54
C GLY A 257 23.24 25.58 0.92
N LEU A 258 22.93 26.80 1.35
CA LEU A 258 21.63 27.16 1.92
C LEU A 258 20.50 27.04 0.89
N ALA A 259 20.76 27.41 -0.37
CA ALA A 259 19.78 27.26 -1.46
C ALA A 259 19.40 25.78 -1.68
N GLN A 260 20.41 24.90 -1.77
CA GLN A 260 20.19 23.47 -1.92
C GLN A 260 19.48 22.87 -0.70
N ALA A 261 19.86 23.31 0.50
CA ALA A 261 19.25 22.86 1.75
C ALA A 261 17.76 23.26 1.83
N ILE A 262 17.41 24.50 1.47
CA ILE A 262 16.03 24.97 1.41
C ILE A 262 15.24 24.19 0.36
N ASP A 263 15.77 24.03 -0.87
CA ASP A 263 15.08 23.32 -1.94
C ASP A 263 14.85 21.83 -1.63
N GLU A 264 15.77 21.19 -0.91
CA GLU A 264 15.61 19.82 -0.45
C GLU A 264 14.58 19.72 0.68
N TYR A 265 14.63 20.66 1.63
CA TYR A 265 13.67 20.74 2.73
C TYR A 265 12.25 21.02 2.23
N GLU A 266 12.08 21.84 1.19
CA GLU A 266 10.81 22.12 0.53
C GLU A 266 10.30 20.93 -0.31
N ARG A 267 11.20 20.23 -1.02
CA ARG A 267 10.87 19.00 -1.79
C ARG A 267 10.35 17.86 -0.91
N ASP A 268 10.76 17.81 0.36
CA ASP A 268 10.33 16.79 1.32
C ASP A 268 8.85 16.88 1.76
N GLY A 269 8.06 17.80 1.18
CA GLY A 269 6.59 17.82 1.30
C GLY A 269 6.08 18.40 2.60
N VAL A 270 6.76 19.43 3.09
CA VAL A 270 6.62 19.99 4.43
C VAL A 270 5.70 21.19 4.38
N ASP A 271 4.61 21.16 5.16
CA ASP A 271 3.79 22.31 5.50
C ASP A 271 3.51 23.28 4.34
N GLY A 272 2.71 22.84 3.37
CA GLY A 272 2.02 23.71 2.41
C GLY A 272 2.75 25.02 2.07
N GLY A 273 3.95 24.93 1.51
CA GLY A 273 4.67 26.10 0.97
C GLY A 273 4.85 27.28 1.93
N ASN A 274 5.05 27.06 3.23
CA ASN A 274 5.41 28.18 4.10
C ASN A 274 6.93 28.42 4.04
N ASN A 275 7.31 29.37 3.17
CA ASN A 275 8.66 29.87 2.90
C ASN A 275 9.33 30.52 4.14
N SER A 276 9.27 29.97 5.35
CA SER A 276 9.67 30.65 6.60
C SER A 276 11.08 31.25 6.56
N ILE A 277 12.07 30.51 6.07
CA ILE A 277 13.45 30.98 5.90
C ILE A 277 13.56 32.01 4.77
N LYS A 278 12.97 31.74 3.59
CA LYS A 278 12.98 32.66 2.44
C LYS A 278 12.29 33.98 2.78
N ASN A 279 11.14 33.93 3.45
CA ASN A 279 10.37 35.08 3.92
C ASN A 279 11.14 35.87 4.97
N TRP A 280 11.77 35.20 5.94
CA TRP A 280 12.61 35.86 6.92
C TRP A 280 13.80 36.56 6.27
N LEU A 281 14.46 35.93 5.28
CA LEU A 281 15.55 36.54 4.51
C LEU A 281 15.09 37.75 3.70
N ILE A 282 13.90 37.71 3.08
CA ILE A 282 13.31 38.85 2.35
C ILE A 282 13.00 40.00 3.32
N GLN A 283 12.37 39.70 4.46
CA GLN A 283 12.02 40.72 5.47
C GLN A 283 13.24 41.37 6.12
N ASN A 284 14.36 40.66 6.20
CA ASN A 284 15.59 41.14 6.82
C ASN A 284 16.70 41.42 5.79
N GLN A 285 16.38 41.50 4.50
CA GLN A 285 17.36 41.56 3.41
C GLN A 285 18.37 42.70 3.57
N ASP A 286 17.90 43.90 3.90
CA ASP A 286 18.75 45.07 4.10
C ASP A 286 19.73 44.87 5.26
N TRP A 287 19.24 44.34 6.38
CA TRP A 287 20.06 44.05 7.55
C TRP A 287 21.06 42.92 7.28
N VAL A 288 20.63 41.82 6.64
CA VAL A 288 21.50 40.69 6.27
C VAL A 288 22.60 41.16 5.31
N SER A 289 22.28 42.05 4.36
CA SER A 289 23.27 42.56 3.40
C SER A 289 24.41 43.35 4.05
N GLN A 290 24.19 43.92 5.24
CA GLN A 290 25.18 44.65 6.03
C GLN A 290 26.06 43.73 6.90
N GLN A 291 25.69 42.45 7.06
CA GLN A 291 26.46 41.48 7.84
C GLN A 291 27.59 40.89 7.01
N THR A 292 28.68 40.50 7.69
CA THR A 292 29.83 39.83 7.08
C THR A 292 29.38 38.60 6.30
N ASN A 293 29.73 38.51 5.00
CA ASN A 293 29.30 37.48 4.04
C ASN A 293 27.79 37.41 3.75
N GLY A 294 26.96 38.28 4.32
CA GLY A 294 25.51 38.23 4.15
C GLY A 294 25.05 38.58 2.74
N LYS A 295 25.71 39.54 2.07
CA LYS A 295 25.47 39.83 0.65
C LYS A 295 25.74 38.63 -0.25
N ALA A 296 26.87 37.95 -0.06
CA ALA A 296 27.23 36.76 -0.82
C ALA A 296 26.25 35.58 -0.57
N LEU A 297 25.72 35.46 0.65
CA LEU A 297 24.67 34.50 0.99
C LEU A 297 23.38 34.80 0.20
N LEU A 298 22.92 36.06 0.19
CA LEU A 298 21.72 36.48 -0.54
C LEU A 298 21.84 36.27 -2.06
N ASP A 299 23.01 36.58 -2.64
CA ASP A 299 23.26 36.43 -4.07
C ASP A 299 23.18 34.97 -4.54
N LYS A 300 23.62 34.02 -3.70
CA LYS A 300 23.57 32.58 -4.00
C LYS A 300 22.18 31.97 -3.98
N ILE A 301 21.25 32.53 -3.20
CA ILE A 301 19.89 32.01 -3.07
C ILE A 301 19.03 32.34 -4.31
N GLN A 302 19.57 33.11 -5.27
CA GLN A 302 18.83 33.61 -6.44
C GLN A 302 17.46 34.20 -6.06
N LEU A 303 17.44 35.05 -5.03
CA LEU A 303 16.28 35.92 -4.76
C LEU A 303 16.08 36.96 -5.88
N SER A 304 16.97 37.00 -6.89
CA SER A 304 16.94 37.88 -8.05
C SER A 304 15.87 37.45 -9.06
N GLY A 305 14.63 37.74 -8.69
CA GLY A 305 13.42 37.61 -9.50
C GLY A 305 12.21 38.29 -8.83
N VAL A 306 12.31 38.58 -7.53
CA VAL A 306 11.33 39.41 -6.82
C VAL A 306 11.87 40.84 -6.79
N ALA A 307 11.12 41.77 -7.37
CA ALA A 307 11.46 43.18 -7.43
C ALA A 307 11.90 43.71 -6.05
N LYS A 308 12.92 44.58 -6.05
CA LYS A 308 13.31 45.35 -4.86
C LYS A 308 12.06 45.92 -4.16
N PRO A 309 11.98 45.87 -2.83
CA PRO A 309 10.94 46.58 -2.12
C PRO A 309 11.15 48.07 -2.40
N VAL A 310 10.19 48.69 -3.08
CA VAL A 310 10.10 50.14 -3.09
C VAL A 310 9.90 50.54 -1.63
N THR A 311 10.84 51.31 -1.11
CA THR A 311 10.72 52.03 0.15
C THR A 311 9.54 53.00 0.00
N SER A 312 8.34 52.53 0.30
CA SER A 312 7.19 53.38 0.52
C SER A 312 6.49 52.89 1.77
N THR A 313 6.65 53.67 2.81
CA THR A 313 5.83 53.76 4.01
C THR A 313 4.35 53.83 3.61
N LEU A 314 3.70 52.69 3.36
CA LEU A 314 2.25 52.58 3.26
C LEU A 314 1.85 51.21 3.82
N SER A 315 1.30 51.25 5.03
CA SER A 315 0.16 50.43 5.47
C SER A 315 -0.42 49.53 4.37
N VAL A 316 -0.43 48.21 4.60
CA VAL A 316 -1.30 47.30 3.83
C VAL A 316 -2.74 47.63 4.18
N THR A 317 -3.25 48.62 3.47
CA THR A 317 -4.68 48.85 3.24
C THR A 317 -4.90 48.32 1.83
N GLN A 318 -5.36 47.09 1.68
CA GLN A 318 -5.94 46.67 0.40
C GLN A 318 -7.14 47.60 0.19
N ASN A 319 -6.99 48.51 -0.76
CA ASN A 319 -7.89 49.64 -0.93
C ASN A 319 -9.24 49.17 -1.50
N ARG A 320 -10.30 49.88 -1.10
CA ARG A 320 -11.68 49.89 -1.62
C ARG A 320 -11.85 49.87 -3.15
N ALA A 321 -10.78 49.97 -3.93
CA ALA A 321 -10.79 50.14 -5.37
C ALA A 321 -11.20 48.88 -6.15
N ASP A 322 -10.99 47.69 -5.58
CA ASP A 322 -11.28 46.40 -6.25
C ASP A 322 -12.69 45.86 -5.97
N LEU A 323 -13.52 46.64 -5.26
CA LEU A 323 -14.89 46.28 -4.91
C LEU A 323 -15.87 46.66 -6.03
N VAL A 324 -16.49 45.66 -6.65
CA VAL A 324 -17.56 45.79 -7.63
C VAL A 324 -18.91 45.85 -6.91
N ALA A 325 -19.84 46.67 -7.41
CA ALA A 325 -21.18 46.79 -6.82
C ALA A 325 -21.97 45.48 -6.93
N ALA A 326 -22.48 45.00 -5.79
CA ALA A 326 -23.36 43.83 -5.77
C ALA A 326 -24.77 44.24 -6.21
N PRO A 327 -25.53 43.36 -6.90
CA PRO A 327 -26.94 43.61 -7.20
C PRO A 327 -27.75 43.97 -5.94
N PRO A 328 -28.80 44.81 -6.04
CA PRO A 328 -29.63 45.17 -4.90
C PRO A 328 -30.19 43.94 -4.17
N ASN A 329 -30.10 43.91 -2.84
CA ASN A 329 -30.50 42.79 -1.98
C ASN A 329 -29.64 41.51 -2.07
N THR A 330 -28.43 41.58 -2.62
CA THR A 330 -27.48 40.46 -2.54
C THR A 330 -27.14 40.14 -1.09
N LYS A 331 -27.30 38.87 -0.72
CA LYS A 331 -26.96 38.35 0.61
C LYS A 331 -25.95 37.23 0.50
N ILE A 332 -25.00 37.21 1.43
CA ILE A 332 -24.12 36.08 1.69
C ILE A 332 -24.56 35.37 2.97
N LYS A 333 -24.37 34.06 3.05
CA LYS A 333 -24.76 33.26 4.22
C LYS A 333 -23.60 32.37 4.66
N ALA A 334 -23.25 32.40 5.95
CA ALA A 334 -22.24 31.50 6.50
C ALA A 334 -22.76 30.05 6.46
N THR A 335 -22.06 29.16 5.77
CA THR A 335 -22.42 27.73 5.63
C THR A 335 -21.86 26.88 6.76
N ILE A 336 -20.81 27.37 7.43
CA ILE A 336 -20.24 26.83 8.67
C ILE A 336 -19.87 27.98 9.63
N LYS A 337 -19.52 27.64 10.87
CA LYS A 337 -18.99 28.63 11.83
C LYS A 337 -17.68 29.22 11.29
N THR A 338 -17.58 30.54 11.19
CA THR A 338 -16.48 31.23 10.50
C THR A 338 -16.17 32.59 11.13
N TYR A 339 -15.24 33.35 10.55
CA TYR A 339 -14.87 34.70 10.99
C TYR A 339 -14.94 35.70 9.82
N LEU A 340 -15.44 36.90 10.10
CA LEU A 340 -15.15 38.10 9.31
C LEU A 340 -13.79 38.64 9.74
N LYS A 341 -12.90 38.94 8.80
CA LYS A 341 -11.50 39.27 9.09
C LYS A 341 -11.13 40.65 8.56
N LYS A 342 -10.22 41.36 9.25
CA LYS A 342 -9.66 42.63 8.75
C LYS A 342 -8.54 42.43 7.74
N GLN A 343 -7.98 41.23 7.65
CA GLN A 343 -6.94 40.86 6.70
C GLN A 343 -7.20 39.45 6.14
N PRO A 344 -6.76 39.13 4.91
CA PRO A 344 -6.96 37.83 4.27
C PRO A 344 -5.94 36.78 4.74
N ILE A 345 -5.82 36.61 6.06
CA ILE A 345 -4.92 35.63 6.70
C ILE A 345 -5.70 34.68 7.61
N ASP A 346 -5.07 33.65 8.15
CA ASP A 346 -5.75 32.68 9.02
C ASP A 346 -6.31 33.37 10.28
N SER A 347 -7.53 33.00 10.71
CA SER A 347 -8.17 33.60 11.89
C SER A 347 -7.41 33.36 13.21
N SER A 348 -6.56 32.33 13.27
CA SER A 348 -5.66 32.07 14.39
C SER A 348 -4.52 33.09 14.50
N GLN A 349 -4.20 33.80 13.42
CA GLN A 349 -3.15 34.80 13.34
C GLN A 349 -3.66 36.23 13.57
N LEU A 350 -4.98 36.39 13.70
CA LEU A 350 -5.64 37.69 13.93
C LEU A 350 -5.96 37.88 15.41
N GLY A 351 -5.69 39.09 15.92
CA GLY A 351 -6.11 39.50 17.24
C GLY A 351 -7.64 39.53 17.37
N GLU A 352 -8.17 39.44 18.59
CA GLU A 352 -9.62 39.42 18.84
C GLU A 352 -10.36 40.67 18.33
N ASN A 353 -9.64 41.79 18.15
CA ASN A 353 -10.20 43.03 17.59
C ASN A 353 -10.15 43.09 16.05
N GLU A 354 -9.48 42.13 15.41
CA GLU A 354 -9.22 42.07 13.97
C GLU A 354 -10.04 40.97 13.26
N LYS A 355 -10.79 40.19 14.04
CA LYS A 355 -11.71 39.17 13.56
C LYS A 355 -13.04 39.25 14.33
N LYS A 356 -14.12 38.86 13.67
CA LYS A 356 -15.45 38.77 14.29
C LYS A 356 -16.04 37.40 13.98
N GLU A 357 -16.33 36.64 15.03
CA GLU A 357 -16.94 35.31 14.89
C GLU A 357 -18.35 35.42 14.29
N VAL A 358 -18.66 34.51 13.38
CA VAL A 358 -19.95 34.40 12.70
C VAL A 358 -20.47 32.96 12.83
N PRO A 359 -21.62 32.76 13.51
CA PRO A 359 -22.28 31.46 13.59
C PRO A 359 -22.79 30.97 12.23
N VAL A 360 -22.89 29.64 12.07
CA VAL A 360 -23.51 29.02 10.89
C VAL A 360 -24.94 29.53 10.67
N GLY A 361 -25.31 29.75 9.42
CA GLY A 361 -26.64 30.22 9.02
C GLY A 361 -26.82 31.74 9.07
N THR A 362 -25.87 32.50 9.59
CA THR A 362 -25.92 33.97 9.65
C THR A 362 -25.89 34.58 8.24
N GLU A 363 -26.85 35.44 7.92
CA GLU A 363 -26.93 36.15 6.64
C GLU A 363 -26.47 37.60 6.78
N TYR A 364 -25.63 38.06 5.85
CA TYR A 364 -25.30 39.47 5.70
C TYR A 364 -25.70 39.97 4.33
N LYS A 365 -26.36 41.12 4.28
CA LYS A 365 -26.57 41.85 3.04
C LYS A 365 -25.28 42.59 2.68
N ILE A 366 -24.88 42.52 1.41
CA ILE A 366 -23.66 43.17 0.93
C ILE A 366 -23.97 44.26 -0.08
N LEU A 367 -23.13 45.29 -0.09
CA LEU A 367 -23.20 46.42 -1.01
C LEU A 367 -22.21 46.24 -2.17
N LYS A 368 -21.04 45.68 -1.90
CA LYS A 368 -19.97 45.45 -2.87
C LYS A 368 -19.16 44.20 -2.53
N HIS A 369 -18.51 43.61 -3.54
CA HIS A 369 -17.61 42.47 -3.37
C HIS A 369 -16.42 42.53 -4.34
N SER A 370 -15.32 41.85 -4.03
CA SER A 370 -14.21 41.64 -4.96
C SER A 370 -14.32 40.29 -5.68
N GLN A 371 -13.43 40.04 -6.65
CA GLN A 371 -13.14 38.66 -7.06
C GLN A 371 -12.32 37.96 -5.97
N GLU A 372 -12.43 36.64 -5.89
CA GLU A 372 -11.63 35.83 -4.98
C GLU A 372 -10.14 35.89 -5.33
N SER A 373 -9.30 36.09 -4.31
CA SER A 373 -7.85 35.96 -4.39
C SER A 373 -7.37 35.16 -3.18
N ASP A 374 -6.61 34.09 -3.43
CA ASP A 374 -6.07 33.20 -2.39
C ASP A 374 -7.12 32.68 -1.40
N GLY A 375 -8.30 32.31 -1.90
CA GLY A 375 -9.42 31.77 -1.13
C GLY A 375 -10.17 32.80 -0.27
N HIS A 376 -9.78 34.08 -0.30
CA HIS A 376 -10.47 35.16 0.38
C HIS A 376 -11.15 36.12 -0.60
N SER A 377 -12.33 36.61 -0.21
CA SER A 377 -13.07 37.67 -0.89
C SER A 377 -13.25 38.88 0.03
N LEU A 378 -13.10 40.09 -0.51
CA LEU A 378 -13.40 41.32 0.22
C LEU A 378 -14.87 41.68 0.01
N VAL A 379 -15.60 41.92 1.10
CA VAL A 379 -17.03 42.28 1.06
C VAL A 379 -17.30 43.55 1.86
N GLU A 380 -18.12 44.44 1.30
CA GLU A 380 -18.68 45.60 2.00
C GLU A 380 -20.09 45.26 2.49
N LEU A 381 -20.28 45.19 3.81
CA LEU A 381 -21.56 44.81 4.42
C LEU A 381 -22.49 46.03 4.54
N ASP A 382 -23.79 45.82 4.36
CA ASP A 382 -24.82 46.87 4.46
C ASP A 382 -25.00 47.35 5.93
N TYR A 383 -25.60 48.54 6.10
CA TYR A 383 -25.87 49.20 7.40
C TYR A 383 -24.63 49.61 8.20
N GLY A 384 -23.58 50.11 7.53
CA GLY A 384 -22.42 50.70 8.21
C GLY A 384 -21.52 49.68 8.93
N GLN A 385 -21.70 48.39 8.65
CA GLN A 385 -20.92 47.31 9.26
C GLN A 385 -19.50 47.19 8.69
N GLY A 386 -19.17 47.96 7.65
CA GLY A 386 -17.81 48.12 7.14
C GLY A 386 -17.36 47.01 6.19
N ILE A 387 -16.08 47.04 5.84
CA ILE A 387 -15.44 46.14 4.89
C ILE A 387 -14.68 45.05 5.63
N TRP A 388 -14.82 43.82 5.14
CA TRP A 388 -14.28 42.61 5.76
C TRP A 388 -13.83 41.60 4.70
N TYR A 389 -12.82 40.81 5.05
CA TYR A 389 -12.45 39.60 4.32
C TYR A 389 -13.28 38.43 4.83
N ILE A 390 -13.72 37.61 3.88
CA ILE A 390 -14.36 36.32 4.11
C ILE A 390 -13.56 35.24 3.40
N TRP A 391 -13.49 34.04 3.99
CA TRP A 391 -12.97 32.86 3.32
C TRP A 391 -14.08 32.24 2.47
N SER A 392 -13.96 32.25 1.14
CA SER A 392 -15.08 31.97 0.24
C SER A 392 -15.76 30.62 0.50
N ASP A 393 -15.00 29.56 0.83
CA ASP A 393 -15.57 28.22 1.08
C ASP A 393 -16.51 28.16 2.31
N HIS A 394 -16.42 29.12 3.22
CA HIS A 394 -17.26 29.15 4.44
C HIS A 394 -18.57 29.91 4.22
N TRP A 395 -18.80 30.43 3.01
CA TRP A 395 -19.92 31.31 2.70
C TRP A 395 -20.61 30.88 1.40
N TYR A 396 -21.93 30.99 1.38
CA TYR A 396 -22.69 30.94 0.14
C TYR A 396 -22.54 32.30 -0.57
N LEU A 397 -21.89 32.31 -1.74
CA LEU A 397 -21.62 33.49 -2.56
C LEU A 397 -22.47 33.45 -3.85
N PRO A 398 -23.48 34.33 -3.99
CA PRO A 398 -24.41 34.30 -5.14
C PRO A 398 -23.78 34.50 -6.52
N TRP A 399 -22.56 35.06 -6.58
CA TRP A 399 -21.88 35.43 -7.82
C TRP A 399 -20.89 34.38 -8.35
N GLU A 400 -20.68 33.25 -7.65
CA GLU A 400 -19.65 32.26 -8.00
C GLU A 400 -20.14 31.04 -8.81
N HIS A 401 -21.23 31.17 -9.56
CA HIS A 401 -21.62 30.14 -10.52
C HIS A 401 -20.75 30.20 -11.80
N LYS A 402 -19.63 29.46 -11.84
CA LYS A 402 -18.85 29.22 -13.08
C LYS A 402 -19.21 27.88 -13.73
N ILE A 403 -19.91 27.98 -14.86
CA ILE A 403 -20.07 26.92 -15.87
C ILE A 403 -18.71 26.69 -16.57
N LEU A 404 -18.28 25.42 -16.63
CA LEU A 404 -17.21 24.94 -17.51
C LEU A 404 -17.71 24.92 -18.97
N SER A 405 -17.27 25.87 -19.78
CA SER A 405 -17.21 25.67 -21.23
C SER A 405 -15.98 26.37 -21.81
N SER A 406 -15.07 25.61 -22.40
CA SER A 406 -14.09 26.11 -23.36
C SER A 406 -13.90 25.07 -24.46
N VAL A 407 -14.39 25.40 -25.65
CA VAL A 407 -14.07 24.76 -26.94
C VAL A 407 -13.15 25.74 -27.70
N PRO A 408 -12.12 25.26 -28.42
CA PRO A 408 -11.11 26.11 -29.05
C PRO A 408 -11.64 26.89 -30.27
N GLN A 409 -11.13 28.12 -30.43
CA GLN A 409 -11.35 28.97 -31.61
C GLN A 409 -10.62 28.41 -32.84
N SER A 410 -11.35 28.25 -33.95
CA SER A 410 -10.80 28.52 -35.28
C SER A 410 -11.85 29.10 -36.24
N SER A 411 -11.41 30.17 -36.93
CA SER A 411 -11.88 30.71 -38.22
C SER A 411 -13.06 31.72 -38.29
N LYS A 412 -12.66 32.94 -38.70
CA LYS A 412 -13.24 33.89 -39.67
C LYS A 412 -14.43 34.82 -39.27
N ASN A 413 -14.04 36.10 -39.19
CA ASN A 413 -14.63 37.32 -39.79
C ASN A 413 -16.09 37.73 -39.50
N GLY A 414 -16.26 38.98 -39.02
CA GLY A 414 -17.42 39.81 -39.36
C GLY A 414 -18.03 40.63 -38.22
N SER A 415 -17.69 41.92 -38.15
CA SER A 415 -18.50 43.05 -37.65
C SER A 415 -19.28 42.90 -36.32
N ALA A 416 -18.59 43.03 -35.18
CA ALA A 416 -19.20 43.42 -33.90
C ALA A 416 -19.11 44.94 -33.62
N ARG A 417 -18.89 45.74 -34.67
CA ARG A 417 -18.75 47.21 -34.61
C ARG A 417 -19.95 48.00 -35.16
N GLU A 418 -21.04 47.33 -35.52
CA GLU A 418 -22.27 47.95 -36.04
C GLU A 418 -23.53 47.74 -35.17
N ALA A 419 -23.47 46.94 -34.11
CA ALA A 419 -24.66 46.68 -33.26
C ALA A 419 -24.76 47.58 -32.01
N ILE A 420 -23.72 48.35 -31.69
CA ILE A 420 -23.66 49.16 -30.46
C ILE A 420 -24.08 50.64 -30.68
N ASP A 421 -24.26 51.09 -31.92
CA ASP A 421 -24.64 52.49 -32.23
C ASP A 421 -26.15 52.72 -32.43
N GLN A 422 -26.99 51.67 -32.33
CA GLN A 422 -28.43 51.74 -32.64
C GLN A 422 -29.36 51.79 -31.40
N LEU A 423 -28.86 51.67 -30.16
CA LEU A 423 -29.71 51.63 -28.95
C LEU A 423 -29.59 52.85 -28.03
N SER A 424 -28.80 53.87 -28.38
CA SER A 424 -28.70 55.13 -27.61
C SER A 424 -29.62 56.25 -28.11
N ARG A 425 -30.56 55.96 -29.01
CA ARG A 425 -31.60 56.91 -29.44
C ARG A 425 -32.97 56.28 -29.30
N MET A 426 -33.64 56.56 -28.20
CA MET A 426 -35.09 56.83 -28.07
C MET A 426 -35.53 56.57 -26.62
N SER A 427 -35.34 57.59 -25.78
CA SER A 427 -36.15 57.77 -24.58
C SER A 427 -37.10 58.95 -24.80
N ALA A 428 -38.29 58.77 -24.22
CA ALA A 428 -39.23 59.80 -23.76
C ALA A 428 -40.44 60.20 -24.64
N ILE A 429 -41.52 60.42 -23.87
CA ILE A 429 -42.80 61.09 -24.16
C ILE A 429 -43.88 60.20 -24.83
N SER A 430 -45.17 60.28 -24.49
CA SER A 430 -45.93 60.42 -23.23
C SER A 430 -47.39 60.03 -23.57
N SER A 431 -48.14 59.64 -22.54
CA SER A 431 -49.60 59.71 -22.39
C SER A 431 -50.48 60.11 -23.59
N THR A 432 -51.25 59.18 -24.15
CA THR A 432 -52.72 59.30 -24.33
C THR A 432 -53.33 57.97 -24.72
N ASN A 433 -54.61 57.78 -24.40
CA ASN A 433 -55.45 56.59 -24.62
C ASN A 433 -55.36 55.45 -23.59
N ARG A 434 -55.50 55.84 -22.31
CA ARG A 434 -56.37 55.11 -21.37
C ARG A 434 -57.79 55.13 -21.93
N GLY A 435 -58.25 54.04 -22.55
CA GLY A 435 -59.64 53.93 -22.99
C GLY A 435 -60.02 52.61 -23.67
N THR A 436 -59.10 51.99 -24.41
CA THR A 436 -59.42 50.82 -25.25
C THR A 436 -58.70 49.52 -24.87
N LEU A 437 -57.94 49.50 -23.77
CA LEU A 437 -57.37 48.27 -23.19
C LEU A 437 -58.19 47.72 -22.01
N LYS A 438 -59.33 48.35 -21.67
CA LYS A 438 -60.24 47.91 -20.60
C LYS A 438 -61.26 46.84 -21.01
N ALA A 439 -61.25 46.39 -22.27
CA ALA A 439 -62.07 45.29 -22.78
C ALA A 439 -61.27 44.02 -23.14
N ALA A 440 -59.92 44.06 -23.01
CA ALA A 440 -59.08 42.86 -22.99
C ALA A 440 -58.72 42.42 -21.55
N ALA A 441 -59.16 43.19 -20.54
CA ALA A 441 -58.85 43.02 -19.12
C ALA A 441 -59.91 42.26 -18.30
N THR A 442 -60.82 41.51 -18.94
CA THR A 442 -61.88 40.76 -18.22
C THR A 442 -61.99 39.29 -18.63
N ARG A 443 -60.94 38.72 -19.25
CA ARG A 443 -60.80 37.25 -19.44
C ARG A 443 -59.45 36.66 -19.03
N SER A 444 -58.61 37.38 -18.28
CA SER A 444 -57.34 36.82 -17.78
C SER A 444 -57.09 37.01 -16.27
N ILE A 445 -58.03 37.56 -15.51
CA ILE A 445 -57.95 37.65 -14.04
C ILE A 445 -59.08 36.85 -13.42
N GLN A 446 -58.92 35.53 -13.45
CA GLN A 446 -59.37 34.65 -12.38
C GLN A 446 -58.42 33.44 -12.33
N ARG A 447 -57.15 33.71 -12.05
CA ARG A 447 -56.14 32.75 -11.58
C ARG A 447 -54.95 33.50 -10.98
N SER A 448 -55.23 34.27 -9.94
CA SER A 448 -54.24 34.66 -8.95
C SER A 448 -53.86 33.42 -8.14
N ALA A 449 -52.56 33.27 -7.85
CA ALA A 449 -51.90 32.16 -7.14
C ALA A 449 -51.37 31.03 -8.04
N THR A 450 -50.26 31.29 -8.73
CA THR A 450 -49.32 30.22 -9.08
C THR A 450 -47.90 30.74 -9.02
N ALA A 451 -47.08 30.04 -8.24
CA ALA A 451 -45.65 30.26 -8.07
C ALA A 451 -44.94 30.45 -9.42
N THR A 452 -43.98 31.37 -9.46
CA THR A 452 -43.06 31.55 -10.58
C THR A 452 -42.32 30.21 -10.79
N LYS A 453 -42.80 29.42 -11.76
CA LYS A 453 -42.17 28.19 -12.25
C LYS A 453 -40.81 28.57 -12.82
N VAL A 454 -39.73 28.11 -12.19
CA VAL A 454 -38.49 27.83 -12.92
C VAL A 454 -38.82 26.60 -13.77
N GLU A 455 -38.90 26.75 -15.09
CA GLU A 455 -38.97 25.57 -15.97
C GLU A 455 -37.54 25.02 -16.14
N PRO A 456 -37.22 23.82 -15.64
CA PRO A 456 -35.96 23.17 -15.98
C PRO A 456 -35.91 22.88 -17.48
N GLU A 457 -34.77 23.14 -18.12
CA GLU A 457 -34.57 23.00 -19.57
C GLU A 457 -34.67 21.55 -20.11
N ASN A 458 -35.03 20.57 -19.25
CA ASN A 458 -35.05 19.13 -19.54
C ASN A 458 -36.41 18.44 -19.21
N TRP A 459 -37.54 19.04 -19.58
CA TRP A 459 -38.84 18.35 -19.48
C TRP A 459 -39.08 17.36 -20.62
N VAL A 460 -39.44 16.13 -20.27
CA VAL A 460 -39.89 15.10 -21.21
C VAL A 460 -41.42 15.00 -21.13
N ILE A 461 -42.09 15.05 -22.29
CA ILE A 461 -43.54 14.87 -22.38
C ILE A 461 -43.87 13.39 -22.17
N ALA A 462 -44.71 13.09 -21.17
CA ALA A 462 -45.10 11.73 -20.88
C ALA A 462 -46.06 11.22 -21.98
N PRO A 463 -45.95 9.95 -22.43
CA PRO A 463 -46.90 9.35 -23.34
C PRO A 463 -48.36 9.48 -22.83
N PRO A 464 -49.37 9.54 -23.73
CA PRO A 464 -50.76 9.63 -23.31
C PRO A 464 -51.15 8.48 -22.38
N ASN A 465 -51.79 8.81 -21.25
CA ASN A 465 -52.21 7.88 -20.18
C ASN A 465 -51.09 7.24 -19.34
N THR A 466 -49.88 7.82 -19.31
CA THR A 466 -48.84 7.42 -18.35
C THR A 466 -49.31 7.66 -16.91
N ILE A 467 -49.29 6.62 -16.08
CA ILE A 467 -49.69 6.67 -14.67
C ILE A 467 -48.54 6.22 -13.78
N ILE A 468 -48.14 7.06 -12.81
CA ILE A 468 -47.21 6.69 -11.74
C ILE A 468 -47.98 6.18 -10.53
N LYS A 469 -47.43 5.23 -9.78
CA LYS A 469 -48.07 4.69 -8.55
C LYS A 469 -47.10 4.67 -7.38
N ALA A 470 -47.49 5.16 -6.22
CA ALA A 470 -46.67 5.08 -5.02
C ALA A 470 -46.50 3.62 -4.56
N THR A 471 -45.27 3.16 -4.32
CA THR A 471 -44.98 1.79 -3.85
C THR A 471 -45.02 1.68 -2.33
N THR A 472 -44.73 2.77 -1.64
CA THR A 472 -44.82 2.92 -0.18
C THR A 472 -45.56 4.22 0.18
N LYS A 473 -45.91 4.41 1.45
CA LYS A 473 -46.47 5.68 1.93
C LYS A 473 -45.41 6.78 1.75
N THR A 474 -45.74 7.84 1.02
CA THR A 474 -44.76 8.85 0.59
C THR A 474 -45.39 10.23 0.45
N TYR A 475 -44.61 11.24 0.08
CA TYR A 475 -45.07 12.62 -0.11
C TYR A 475 -44.74 13.13 -1.52
N LEU A 476 -45.68 13.87 -2.11
CA LEU A 476 -45.39 14.80 -3.20
C LEU A 476 -44.90 16.12 -2.59
N LYS A 477 -43.80 16.69 -3.08
CA LYS A 477 -43.11 17.84 -2.48
C LYS A 477 -43.04 19.02 -3.43
N LYS A 478 -43.05 20.26 -2.94
CA LYS A 478 -42.81 21.45 -3.78
C LYS A 478 -41.33 21.74 -4.03
N GLN A 479 -40.43 21.15 -3.23
CA GLN A 479 -38.98 21.27 -3.36
C GLN A 479 -38.30 19.90 -3.18
N PRO A 480 -37.12 19.67 -3.79
CA PRO A 480 -36.40 18.39 -3.71
C PRO A 480 -35.55 18.27 -2.43
N ILE A 481 -36.17 18.51 -1.27
CA ILE A 481 -35.54 18.37 0.06
C ILE A 481 -36.30 17.36 0.93
N ASP A 482 -35.80 17.01 2.11
CA ASP A 482 -36.45 16.03 2.97
C ASP A 482 -37.86 16.49 3.38
N SER A 483 -38.83 15.56 3.42
CA SER A 483 -40.23 15.90 3.76
C SER A 483 -40.43 16.37 5.22
N SER A 484 -39.48 16.09 6.11
CA SER A 484 -39.48 16.59 7.49
C SER A 484 -39.12 18.08 7.59
N GLU A 485 -38.44 18.61 6.58
CA GLU A 485 -38.02 20.02 6.50
C GLU A 485 -39.04 20.91 5.76
N LEU A 486 -40.09 20.30 5.20
CA LEU A 486 -41.15 20.98 4.46
C LEU A 486 -42.40 21.20 5.31
N GLY A 487 -42.99 22.40 5.20
CA GLY A 487 -44.27 22.71 5.84
C GLY A 487 -45.43 21.88 5.26
N GLU A 488 -46.50 21.70 6.03
CA GLU A 488 -47.67 20.89 5.62
C GLU A 488 -48.36 21.37 4.33
N ASN A 489 -48.18 22.64 3.97
CA ASN A 489 -48.72 23.21 2.72
C ASN A 489 -47.79 23.03 1.50
N GLU A 490 -46.59 22.49 1.72
CA GLU A 490 -45.53 22.30 0.73
C GLU A 490 -45.28 20.83 0.40
N LYS A 491 -45.96 19.94 1.11
CA LYS A 491 -45.96 18.50 0.86
C LYS A 491 -47.39 17.97 0.88
N LYS A 492 -47.65 16.89 0.14
CA LYS A 492 -48.94 16.20 0.14
C LYS A 492 -48.73 14.71 0.32
N GLU A 493 -49.30 14.16 1.38
CA GLU A 493 -49.19 12.73 1.68
C GLU A 493 -49.91 11.90 0.63
N VAL A 494 -49.28 10.78 0.23
CA VAL A 494 -49.79 9.82 -0.73
C VAL A 494 -49.70 8.42 -0.12
N PRO A 495 -50.84 7.72 0.05
CA PRO A 495 -50.82 6.34 0.52
C PRO A 495 -50.29 5.39 -0.55
N ALA A 496 -49.67 4.30 -0.10
CA ALA A 496 -49.17 3.24 -0.99
C ALA A 496 -50.28 2.72 -1.92
N GLY A 497 -49.95 2.47 -3.19
CA GLY A 497 -50.85 2.00 -4.23
C GLY A 497 -51.63 3.10 -4.96
N LYS A 498 -51.67 4.34 -4.45
CA LYS A 498 -52.34 5.46 -5.13
C LYS A 498 -51.58 5.86 -6.38
N GLY A 499 -52.30 6.02 -7.50
CA GLY A 499 -51.74 6.40 -8.78
C GLY A 499 -52.18 7.78 -9.28
N TYR A 500 -51.31 8.45 -10.02
CA TYR A 500 -51.57 9.74 -10.68
C TYR A 500 -51.17 9.67 -12.14
N LYS A 501 -51.98 10.28 -13.01
CA LYS A 501 -51.64 10.45 -14.42
C LYS A 501 -50.67 11.60 -14.57
N VAL A 502 -49.65 11.42 -15.41
CA VAL A 502 -48.54 12.37 -15.59
C VAL A 502 -48.58 12.94 -17.00
N LEU A 503 -48.42 14.26 -17.11
CA LEU A 503 -48.36 15.00 -18.36
C LEU A 503 -46.91 15.17 -18.83
N LYS A 504 -46.00 15.50 -17.91
CA LYS A 504 -44.57 15.70 -18.17
C LYS A 504 -43.75 15.27 -16.97
N TYR A 505 -42.49 14.92 -17.18
CA TYR A 505 -41.54 14.60 -16.11
C TYR A 505 -40.12 15.08 -16.45
N SER A 506 -39.26 15.23 -15.45
CA SER A 506 -37.82 15.48 -15.63
C SER A 506 -36.98 14.22 -15.43
N GLU A 507 -35.73 14.26 -15.90
CA GLU A 507 -34.72 13.29 -15.45
C GLU A 507 -34.51 13.38 -13.93
N GLU A 508 -33.98 12.29 -13.37
CA GLU A 508 -33.74 12.17 -11.94
C GLU A 508 -32.44 12.88 -11.54
N ILE A 509 -32.52 13.78 -10.58
CA ILE A 509 -31.38 14.52 -10.03
C ILE A 509 -31.41 14.32 -8.51
N ASP A 510 -30.33 13.76 -7.96
CA ASP A 510 -30.17 13.46 -6.53
C ASP A 510 -31.38 12.70 -5.92
N GLY A 511 -31.85 11.66 -6.62
CA GLY A 511 -32.96 10.80 -6.16
C GLY A 511 -34.36 11.39 -6.33
N HIS A 512 -34.47 12.64 -6.80
CA HIS A 512 -35.74 13.32 -6.99
C HIS A 512 -36.08 13.50 -8.48
N CYS A 513 -37.35 13.33 -8.82
CA CYS A 513 -37.90 13.57 -10.15
C CYS A 513 -39.02 14.62 -10.06
N LEU A 514 -39.03 15.59 -10.99
CA LEU A 514 -40.09 16.58 -11.09
C LEU A 514 -41.17 16.06 -12.04
N VAL A 515 -42.43 16.07 -11.63
CA VAL A 515 -43.57 15.62 -12.44
C VAL A 515 -44.67 16.66 -12.49
N GLU A 516 -45.30 16.82 -13.67
CA GLU A 516 -46.53 17.59 -13.85
C GLU A 516 -47.70 16.61 -13.95
N LEU A 517 -48.60 16.66 -12.96
CA LEU A 517 -49.73 15.73 -12.86
C LEU A 517 -50.96 16.26 -13.62
N ASP A 518 -51.71 15.35 -14.25
CA ASP A 518 -52.93 15.66 -15.02
C ASP A 518 -54.08 16.14 -14.12
N TYR A 519 -55.13 16.72 -14.70
CA TYR A 519 -56.34 17.24 -14.03
C TYR A 519 -56.09 18.39 -13.04
N GLY A 520 -55.13 19.27 -13.35
CA GLY A 520 -54.90 20.50 -12.57
C GLY A 520 -54.24 20.26 -11.21
N ALA A 521 -53.67 19.07 -10.99
CA ALA A 521 -53.00 18.70 -9.74
C ALA A 521 -51.63 19.39 -9.56
N GLY A 522 -51.06 20.01 -10.61
CA GLY A 522 -49.87 20.86 -10.52
C GLY A 522 -48.55 20.11 -10.64
N ILE A 523 -47.44 20.84 -10.40
CA ILE A 523 -46.07 20.33 -10.49
C ILE A 523 -45.55 19.95 -9.10
N TRP A 524 -44.92 18.77 -9.00
CA TRP A 524 -44.42 18.20 -7.75
C TRP A 524 -43.10 17.46 -7.94
N TYR A 525 -42.21 17.55 -6.96
CA TYR A 525 -41.07 16.66 -6.78
C TYR A 525 -41.52 15.37 -6.08
N LEU A 526 -41.00 14.24 -6.54
CA LEU A 526 -41.15 12.95 -5.89
C LEU A 526 -39.78 12.29 -5.72
N TRP A 527 -39.65 11.45 -4.69
CA TRP A 527 -38.48 10.60 -4.51
C TRP A 527 -38.64 9.33 -5.33
N SER A 528 -37.79 9.11 -6.34
CA SER A 528 -37.97 8.08 -7.37
C SER A 528 -38.16 6.67 -6.78
N ASP A 529 -37.44 6.30 -5.72
CA ASP A 529 -37.51 4.96 -5.11
C ASP A 529 -38.87 4.62 -4.49
N HIS A 530 -39.69 5.61 -4.16
CA HIS A 530 -41.00 5.41 -3.53
C HIS A 530 -42.15 5.33 -4.56
N TRP A 531 -41.83 5.36 -5.85
CA TRP A 531 -42.82 5.40 -6.93
C TRP A 531 -42.46 4.43 -8.05
N ASN A 532 -43.47 3.77 -8.60
CA ASN A 532 -43.37 3.04 -9.85
C ASN A 532 -43.53 4.05 -11.00
N LEU A 533 -42.41 4.41 -11.64
CA LEU A 533 -42.34 5.36 -12.75
C LEU A 533 -42.28 4.61 -14.09
N PRO A 534 -43.31 4.69 -14.96
CA PRO A 534 -43.36 3.90 -16.20
C PRO A 534 -42.21 4.19 -17.17
N TRP A 535 -41.68 5.43 -17.13
CA TRP A 535 -40.55 5.86 -17.94
C TRP A 535 -39.19 5.47 -17.34
N GLN A 536 -39.14 5.00 -16.08
CA GLN A 536 -37.96 4.35 -15.51
C GLN A 536 -37.83 2.87 -15.94
N LYS A 537 -38.50 2.46 -17.02
CA LYS A 537 -38.16 1.22 -17.72
C LYS A 537 -36.88 1.37 -18.56
N SER A 538 -35.82 1.73 -17.85
CA SER A 538 -34.43 1.31 -18.05
C SER A 538 -33.64 1.42 -16.73
N SER A 539 -34.25 1.11 -15.58
CA SER A 539 -33.49 1.04 -14.31
C SER A 539 -34.06 0.19 -13.17
N LYS A 540 -35.27 -0.40 -13.24
CA LYS A 540 -35.72 -1.40 -12.25
C LYS A 540 -36.62 -2.47 -12.85
N ASP A 541 -36.01 -3.45 -13.51
CA ASP A 541 -36.52 -4.82 -13.60
C ASP A 541 -35.33 -5.79 -13.62
N ASN A 542 -35.51 -6.88 -12.87
CA ASN A 542 -34.75 -8.14 -12.83
C ASN A 542 -33.55 -8.26 -11.88
N GLY A 543 -33.89 -8.64 -10.65
CA GLY A 543 -33.23 -9.80 -10.08
C GLY A 543 -33.59 -11.07 -10.88
N LEU A 544 -32.54 -11.77 -11.34
CA LEU A 544 -32.45 -13.22 -11.60
C LEU A 544 -33.12 -13.79 -12.88
N SER A 545 -32.44 -13.66 -14.03
CA SER A 545 -31.83 -14.79 -14.80
C SER A 545 -31.60 -14.44 -16.30
N PRO A 546 -30.59 -15.03 -16.98
CA PRO A 546 -29.73 -14.31 -17.93
C PRO A 546 -29.65 -14.91 -19.36
N VAL A 547 -29.90 -14.13 -20.41
CA VAL A 547 -29.62 -14.46 -21.84
C VAL A 547 -29.64 -13.12 -22.62
N SER A 548 -28.72 -12.65 -23.47
CA SER A 548 -27.37 -13.01 -23.88
C SER A 548 -26.76 -11.77 -24.55
N ALA A 549 -25.46 -11.57 -24.36
CA ALA A 549 -24.61 -10.78 -25.25
C ALA A 549 -24.64 -11.37 -26.68
N PRO A 550 -24.15 -10.66 -27.73
CA PRO A 550 -23.92 -11.30 -29.03
C PRO A 550 -23.06 -12.53 -28.79
N GLU A 551 -23.57 -13.69 -29.19
CA GLU A 551 -23.11 -15.00 -28.73
C GLU A 551 -21.60 -15.18 -28.92
N SER A 552 -20.90 -15.19 -27.79
CA SER A 552 -19.74 -16.05 -27.59
C SER A 552 -19.75 -16.46 -26.11
N SER A 553 -20.33 -17.65 -25.88
CA SER A 553 -20.29 -18.48 -24.68
C SER A 553 -20.64 -17.82 -23.33
N GLN A 554 -21.82 -18.17 -22.80
CA GLN A 554 -22.07 -18.18 -21.37
C GLN A 554 -20.98 -19.04 -20.69
N HIS A 555 -20.00 -18.40 -20.06
CA HIS A 555 -19.33 -19.03 -18.92
C HIS A 555 -20.07 -18.57 -17.67
N GLN A 556 -20.81 -19.48 -17.03
CA GLN A 556 -21.09 -19.37 -15.61
C GLN A 556 -19.73 -19.24 -14.89
N GLY A 557 -19.29 -18.00 -14.66
CA GLY A 557 -17.95 -17.72 -14.17
C GLY A 557 -17.81 -18.19 -12.75
N VAL A 558 -16.91 -19.16 -12.52
CA VAL A 558 -16.53 -19.63 -11.19
C VAL A 558 -15.94 -18.45 -10.41
N ASN A 559 -16.59 -18.01 -9.33
CA ASN A 559 -16.01 -17.03 -8.41
C ASN A 559 -14.69 -17.59 -7.87
N LEU A 560 -13.56 -16.98 -8.26
CA LEU A 560 -12.23 -17.39 -7.85
C LEU A 560 -12.00 -17.12 -6.35
N VAL A 561 -12.68 -16.09 -5.82
CA VAL A 561 -12.71 -15.78 -4.39
C VAL A 561 -14.14 -15.56 -3.91
N THR A 562 -14.47 -16.12 -2.75
CA THR A 562 -15.77 -15.87 -2.12
C THR A 562 -15.78 -14.48 -1.47
N ARG A 563 -16.99 -13.92 -1.27
CA ARG A 563 -17.19 -12.63 -0.60
C ARG A 563 -16.57 -12.62 0.79
N GLN A 564 -16.79 -13.68 1.58
CA GLN A 564 -16.22 -13.81 2.91
C GLN A 564 -14.69 -13.84 2.90
N GLN A 565 -14.09 -14.54 1.93
CA GLN A 565 -12.63 -14.57 1.81
C GLN A 565 -12.07 -13.19 1.47
N ALA A 566 -12.66 -12.48 0.50
CA ALA A 566 -12.23 -11.14 0.14
C ALA A 566 -12.38 -10.16 1.32
N GLU A 567 -13.56 -10.10 1.95
CA GLU A 567 -13.84 -9.22 3.09
C GLU A 567 -12.94 -9.53 4.29
N SER A 568 -12.56 -10.79 4.52
CA SER A 568 -11.60 -11.17 5.56
C SER A 568 -10.19 -10.67 5.30
N VAL A 569 -9.75 -10.61 4.04
CA VAL A 569 -8.45 -10.07 3.67
C VAL A 569 -8.47 -8.54 3.77
N TYR A 570 -9.46 -7.89 3.16
CA TYR A 570 -9.58 -6.43 3.16
C TYR A 570 -9.94 -5.82 4.53
N GLY A 571 -10.59 -6.60 5.40
CA GLY A 571 -11.03 -6.14 6.73
C GLY A 571 -12.24 -5.20 6.70
N ARG A 572 -12.96 -5.13 5.57
CA ARG A 572 -14.18 -4.33 5.38
C ARG A 572 -15.18 -5.06 4.49
N LYS A 573 -16.47 -4.73 4.66
CA LYS A 573 -17.54 -5.23 3.78
C LYS A 573 -17.41 -4.64 2.39
N MET A 574 -17.77 -5.43 1.39
CA MET A 574 -17.76 -5.03 -0.03
C MET A 574 -19.18 -4.78 -0.52
N SER A 575 -19.37 -3.83 -1.45
CA SER A 575 -20.62 -3.76 -2.21
C SER A 575 -20.73 -4.91 -3.23
N ASP A 576 -21.92 -5.16 -3.78
CA ASP A 576 -22.10 -6.13 -4.87
C ASP A 576 -21.32 -5.74 -6.11
N GLN A 577 -21.30 -4.44 -6.46
CA GLN A 577 -20.52 -3.93 -7.58
C GLN A 577 -19.03 -4.23 -7.42
N GLN A 578 -18.46 -3.94 -6.24
CA GLN A 578 -17.05 -4.22 -5.94
C GLN A 578 -16.72 -5.71 -5.97
N PHE A 579 -17.60 -6.54 -5.42
CA PHE A 579 -17.38 -7.99 -5.39
C PHE A 579 -17.43 -8.62 -6.79
N ASN A 580 -18.40 -8.19 -7.60
CA ASN A 580 -18.55 -8.64 -8.98
C ASN A 580 -17.39 -8.16 -9.85
N ASP A 581 -16.96 -6.90 -9.69
CA ASP A 581 -15.81 -6.34 -10.39
C ASP A 581 -14.50 -7.04 -9.98
N LEU A 582 -14.32 -7.39 -8.70
CA LEU A 582 -13.15 -8.17 -8.23
C LEU A 582 -13.08 -9.53 -8.93
N ASN A 583 -14.13 -10.34 -8.89
CA ASN A 583 -14.08 -11.68 -9.52
C ASN A 583 -13.97 -11.59 -11.06
N SER A 584 -14.62 -10.61 -11.67
CA SER A 584 -14.49 -10.34 -13.11
C SER A 584 -13.05 -9.93 -13.46
N CYS A 585 -12.42 -9.09 -12.64
CA CYS A 585 -11.02 -8.70 -12.77
C CYS A 585 -10.10 -9.92 -12.67
N LEU A 586 -10.25 -10.74 -11.63
CA LEU A 586 -9.40 -11.91 -11.41
C LEU A 586 -9.44 -12.89 -12.60
N GLN A 587 -10.64 -13.12 -13.15
CA GLN A 587 -10.79 -13.96 -14.34
C GLN A 587 -10.22 -13.29 -15.60
N ARG A 588 -10.62 -12.04 -15.88
CA ARG A 588 -10.24 -11.29 -17.09
C ARG A 588 -8.73 -11.14 -17.26
N PHE A 589 -8.02 -10.96 -16.15
CA PHE A 589 -6.57 -10.75 -16.15
C PHE A 589 -5.78 -11.99 -15.72
N GLU A 590 -6.42 -13.16 -15.71
CA GLU A 590 -5.81 -14.45 -15.35
C GLU A 590 -5.10 -14.40 -13.98
N ILE A 591 -5.63 -13.64 -13.03
CA ILE A 591 -5.16 -13.63 -11.65
C ILE A 591 -5.86 -14.79 -10.94
N ASN A 592 -5.55 -16.01 -11.40
CA ASN A 592 -6.34 -17.22 -11.17
C ASN A 592 -5.51 -18.36 -10.56
N THR A 593 -4.35 -18.05 -9.99
CA THR A 593 -3.58 -18.98 -9.16
C THR A 593 -3.54 -18.47 -7.72
N VAL A 594 -3.39 -19.39 -6.76
CA VAL A 594 -3.34 -19.03 -5.34
C VAL A 594 -2.29 -17.93 -5.05
N PRO A 595 -1.04 -18.01 -5.56
CA PRO A 595 -0.05 -16.96 -5.36
C PRO A 595 -0.45 -15.61 -6.00
N ARG A 596 -0.96 -15.63 -7.24
CA ARG A 596 -1.41 -14.41 -7.95
C ARG A 596 -2.50 -13.69 -7.16
N ILE A 597 -3.52 -14.42 -6.69
CA ILE A 597 -4.63 -13.87 -5.91
C ILE A 597 -4.13 -13.31 -4.58
N ARG A 598 -3.30 -14.05 -3.84
CA ARG A 598 -2.79 -13.58 -2.54
C ARG A 598 -2.00 -12.28 -2.66
N HIS A 599 -1.14 -12.17 -3.67
CA HIS A 599 -0.41 -10.94 -3.93
C HIS A 599 -1.32 -9.81 -4.42
N PHE A 600 -2.24 -10.10 -5.34
CA PHE A 600 -3.15 -9.08 -5.85
C PHE A 600 -4.02 -8.50 -4.73
N LEU A 601 -4.64 -9.34 -3.90
CA LEU A 601 -5.46 -8.90 -2.77
C LEU A 601 -4.62 -8.14 -1.74
N SER A 602 -3.38 -8.57 -1.45
CA SER A 602 -2.57 -7.90 -0.43
C SER A 602 -2.10 -6.51 -0.84
N GLN A 603 -1.70 -6.34 -2.10
CA GLN A 603 -1.27 -5.05 -2.62
C GLN A 603 -2.47 -4.09 -2.69
N THR A 604 -3.58 -4.53 -3.30
CA THR A 604 -4.78 -3.70 -3.43
C THR A 604 -5.42 -3.37 -2.08
N ALA A 605 -5.30 -4.24 -1.08
CA ALA A 605 -5.74 -3.96 0.28
C ALA A 605 -4.92 -2.84 0.92
N HIS A 606 -3.60 -2.83 0.72
CA HIS A 606 -2.76 -1.76 1.24
C HIS A 606 -3.04 -0.43 0.53
N GLU A 607 -3.04 -0.42 -0.81
CA GLU A 607 -3.24 0.81 -1.62
C GLU A 607 -4.59 1.48 -1.38
N SER A 608 -5.64 0.71 -1.14
CA SER A 608 -6.99 1.23 -0.87
C SER A 608 -7.29 1.46 0.62
N GLY A 609 -6.34 1.19 1.52
CA GLY A 609 -6.58 1.22 2.97
C GLY A 609 -7.66 0.22 3.43
N GLY A 610 -7.67 -0.98 2.83
CA GLY A 610 -8.64 -2.04 3.09
C GLY A 610 -10.01 -1.75 2.47
N LEU A 611 -10.04 -1.18 1.26
CA LEU A 611 -11.24 -0.68 0.56
C LEU A 611 -11.84 0.61 1.13
N ARG A 612 -11.10 1.34 1.97
CA ARG A 612 -11.55 2.60 2.55
C ARG A 612 -11.59 3.73 1.52
N TRP A 613 -10.64 3.71 0.58
CA TRP A 613 -10.47 4.76 -0.41
C TRP A 613 -10.49 4.16 -1.82
N MET A 614 -11.49 4.55 -2.62
CA MET A 614 -11.59 4.21 -4.04
C MET A 614 -11.15 5.36 -4.93
N GLU A 615 -10.93 6.54 -4.33
CA GLU A 615 -10.45 7.75 -4.98
C GLU A 615 -9.33 8.32 -4.14
N GLU A 616 -8.35 8.92 -4.81
CA GLU A 616 -7.25 9.63 -4.17
C GLU A 616 -7.80 10.78 -3.30
N ILE A 617 -7.36 10.85 -2.05
CA ILE A 617 -7.78 11.88 -1.09
C ILE A 617 -7.24 13.26 -1.51
N ALA A 618 -6.10 13.28 -2.21
CA ALA A 618 -5.54 14.51 -2.76
C ALA A 618 -6.46 15.11 -3.83
N SER A 619 -6.39 16.43 -4.00
CA SER A 619 -7.18 17.16 -4.99
C SER A 619 -6.86 16.77 -6.44
N GLY A 620 -5.72 16.13 -6.69
CA GLY A 620 -5.19 15.84 -8.02
C GLY A 620 -4.52 17.03 -8.71
N SER A 621 -4.50 18.22 -8.08
CA SER A 621 -3.89 19.42 -8.68
C SER A 621 -2.39 19.28 -8.94
N ALA A 622 -1.70 18.43 -8.18
CA ALA A 622 -0.29 18.12 -8.40
C ALA A 622 -0.02 17.40 -9.74
N TYR A 623 -1.04 16.81 -10.36
CA TYR A 623 -0.93 16.18 -11.67
C TYR A 623 -1.25 17.12 -12.83
N GLU A 624 -1.64 18.36 -12.54
CA GLU A 624 -2.01 19.34 -13.55
C GLU A 624 -0.81 19.68 -14.45
N GLY A 625 -0.99 19.67 -15.78
CA GLY A 625 0.07 19.97 -16.74
C GLY A 625 1.19 18.92 -16.86
N ARG A 626 1.12 17.79 -16.13
CA ARG A 626 2.10 16.69 -16.20
C ARG A 626 2.04 15.98 -17.55
N ARG A 627 2.98 16.31 -18.44
CA ARG A 627 3.08 15.74 -19.79
C ARG A 627 3.35 14.23 -19.79
N ASP A 628 4.11 13.73 -18.82
CA ASP A 628 4.39 12.30 -18.63
C ASP A 628 3.14 11.47 -18.31
N LEU A 629 2.12 12.08 -17.70
CA LEU A 629 0.82 11.48 -17.41
C LEU A 629 -0.22 11.73 -18.52
N GLY A 630 0.15 12.48 -19.56
CA GLY A 630 -0.75 12.92 -20.63
C GLY A 630 -1.73 14.02 -20.22
N ASN A 631 -1.51 14.67 -19.08
CA ASN A 631 -2.35 15.75 -18.57
C ASN A 631 -1.93 17.07 -19.23
N THR A 632 -2.42 17.28 -20.46
CA THR A 632 -2.05 18.42 -21.30
C THR A 632 -3.14 19.48 -21.40
N SER A 633 -4.34 19.19 -20.92
CA SER A 633 -5.49 20.10 -20.92
C SER A 633 -5.77 20.60 -19.50
N PRO A 634 -6.13 21.88 -19.31
CA PRO A 634 -6.52 22.40 -18.01
C PRO A 634 -7.65 21.57 -17.35
N GLY A 635 -7.44 21.16 -16.11
CA GLY A 635 -8.36 20.34 -15.32
C GLY A 635 -8.08 18.83 -15.38
N ASP A 636 -7.14 18.39 -16.24
CA ASP A 636 -6.78 16.98 -16.38
C ASP A 636 -6.21 16.41 -15.07
N GLY A 637 -5.49 17.21 -14.28
CA GLY A 637 -4.88 16.74 -13.04
C GLY A 637 -5.92 16.30 -12.02
N ARG A 638 -6.94 17.13 -11.79
CA ARG A 638 -8.05 16.80 -10.89
C ARG A 638 -8.93 15.70 -11.45
N LYS A 639 -9.22 15.74 -12.75
CA LYS A 639 -10.14 14.80 -13.41
C LYS A 639 -9.57 13.38 -13.47
N TYR A 640 -8.27 13.22 -13.72
CA TYR A 640 -7.60 11.92 -13.85
C TYR A 640 -6.65 11.63 -12.69
N LYS A 641 -7.00 12.06 -11.48
CA LYS A 641 -6.31 11.66 -10.23
C LYS A 641 -6.51 10.17 -9.93
N GLY A 642 -5.82 9.64 -8.92
CA GLY A 642 -5.86 8.22 -8.56
C GLY A 642 -7.27 7.69 -8.33
N ALA A 643 -7.63 6.61 -9.01
CA ALA A 643 -8.89 5.90 -8.82
C ALA A 643 -8.73 4.38 -8.76
N GLY A 644 -9.68 3.74 -8.09
CA GLY A 644 -9.69 2.30 -7.86
C GLY A 644 -8.66 1.84 -6.83
N VAL A 645 -8.57 0.52 -6.66
CA VAL A 645 -7.81 -0.08 -5.56
C VAL A 645 -6.29 -0.09 -5.76
N ILE A 646 -5.79 0.40 -6.90
CA ILE A 646 -4.34 0.59 -7.15
C ILE A 646 -4.01 2.04 -7.54
N GLN A 647 -4.99 2.96 -7.46
CA GLN A 647 -4.82 4.37 -7.77
C GLN A 647 -4.33 4.62 -9.22
N LEU A 648 -5.14 4.25 -10.22
CA LEU A 648 -4.87 4.56 -11.62
C LEU A 648 -4.87 6.09 -11.83
N THR A 649 -3.77 6.66 -12.32
CA THR A 649 -3.57 8.12 -12.42
C THR A 649 -3.08 8.54 -13.82
N GLY A 650 -3.57 9.69 -14.30
CA GLY A 650 -3.13 10.35 -15.54
C GLY A 650 -4.02 10.06 -16.75
N ARG A 651 -4.34 11.10 -17.53
CA ARG A 651 -5.22 11.04 -18.71
C ARG A 651 -4.84 9.94 -19.69
N HIS A 652 -3.54 9.76 -19.94
CA HIS A 652 -3.04 8.71 -20.85
C HIS A 652 -3.41 7.30 -20.37
N ASN A 653 -3.29 7.06 -19.06
CA ASN A 653 -3.59 5.76 -18.48
C ASN A 653 -5.10 5.50 -18.43
N TYR A 654 -5.90 6.53 -18.18
CA TYR A 654 -7.36 6.45 -18.30
C TYR A 654 -7.80 6.16 -19.73
N GLN A 655 -7.22 6.82 -20.74
CA GLN A 655 -7.56 6.57 -22.13
C GLN A 655 -7.21 5.15 -22.55
N LYS A 656 -6.00 4.69 -22.22
CA LYS A 656 -5.59 3.30 -22.46
C LYS A 656 -6.52 2.29 -21.79
N PHE A 657 -7.00 2.58 -20.60
CA PHE A 657 -7.94 1.73 -19.90
C PHE A 657 -9.32 1.76 -20.57
N ALA A 658 -9.81 2.94 -20.96
CA ALA A 658 -11.06 3.13 -21.70
C ALA A 658 -11.07 2.33 -23.00
N ASP A 659 -9.97 2.38 -23.75
CA ASP A 659 -9.80 1.66 -25.02
C ASP A 659 -9.73 0.15 -24.79
N PHE A 660 -9.04 -0.30 -23.73
CA PHE A 660 -8.91 -1.71 -23.39
C PHE A 660 -10.25 -2.33 -22.99
N ILE A 661 -11.02 -1.65 -22.12
CA ILE A 661 -12.31 -2.15 -21.65
C ILE A 661 -13.45 -1.85 -22.62
N LYS A 662 -13.17 -1.05 -23.67
CA LYS A 662 -14.12 -0.54 -24.66
C LYS A 662 -15.27 0.26 -24.05
N ASP A 663 -14.97 1.01 -22.99
CA ASP A 663 -15.89 1.96 -22.35
C ASP A 663 -15.26 3.34 -22.24
N GLN A 664 -15.68 4.25 -23.11
CA GLN A 664 -15.18 5.63 -23.13
C GLN A 664 -15.69 6.46 -21.94
N LYS A 665 -16.68 5.99 -21.17
CA LYS A 665 -17.10 6.68 -19.94
C LYS A 665 -16.00 6.69 -18.87
N VAL A 666 -14.99 5.81 -18.96
CA VAL A 666 -13.76 5.90 -18.17
C VAL A 666 -13.12 7.30 -18.27
N MET A 667 -13.24 7.97 -19.43
CA MET A 667 -12.74 9.33 -19.63
C MET A 667 -13.55 10.44 -18.93
N GLN A 668 -14.62 10.08 -18.21
CA GLN A 668 -15.31 11.01 -17.31
C GLN A 668 -14.47 11.32 -16.07
N GLY A 669 -13.49 10.48 -15.74
CA GLY A 669 -12.50 10.74 -14.69
C GLY A 669 -12.62 9.79 -13.50
N HIS A 670 -11.96 10.17 -12.41
CA HIS A 670 -11.74 9.31 -11.24
C HIS A 670 -13.01 8.69 -10.65
N SER A 671 -14.10 9.46 -10.52
CA SER A 671 -15.33 8.96 -9.90
C SER A 671 -15.99 7.81 -10.67
N TYR A 672 -15.98 7.87 -12.00
CA TYR A 672 -16.53 6.76 -12.80
C TYR A 672 -15.70 5.48 -12.64
N VAL A 673 -14.37 5.59 -12.68
CA VAL A 673 -13.48 4.43 -12.50
C VAL A 673 -13.59 3.85 -11.08
N ALA A 674 -13.66 4.70 -10.06
CA ALA A 674 -13.82 4.31 -8.66
C ALA A 674 -15.14 3.58 -8.40
N GLN A 675 -16.22 3.99 -9.07
CA GLN A 675 -17.55 3.41 -8.90
C GLN A 675 -17.74 2.13 -9.73
N VAL A 676 -17.30 2.14 -11.00
CA VAL A 676 -17.65 1.09 -11.97
C VAL A 676 -16.56 0.03 -12.11
N TYR A 677 -15.28 0.42 -12.08
CA TYR A 677 -14.13 -0.46 -12.33
C TYR A 677 -13.02 -0.38 -11.27
N PRO A 678 -13.33 -0.38 -9.95
CA PRO A 678 -12.32 -0.20 -8.91
C PRO A 678 -11.23 -1.28 -8.91
N PHE A 679 -11.56 -2.54 -9.23
CA PHE A 679 -10.62 -3.66 -9.35
C PHE A 679 -10.19 -3.92 -10.77
N THR A 680 -11.08 -3.79 -11.76
CA THR A 680 -10.72 -4.04 -13.16
C THR A 680 -9.66 -3.06 -13.66
N SER A 681 -9.67 -1.80 -13.20
CA SER A 681 -8.58 -0.85 -13.44
C SER A 681 -7.24 -1.32 -12.84
N ALA A 682 -7.28 -1.94 -11.65
CA ALA A 682 -6.10 -2.52 -11.01
C ALA A 682 -5.58 -3.76 -11.75
N GLY A 683 -6.47 -4.63 -12.24
CA GLY A 683 -6.11 -5.76 -13.08
C GLY A 683 -5.48 -5.34 -14.41
N PHE A 684 -5.97 -4.25 -15.00
CA PHE A 684 -5.36 -3.67 -16.20
C PHE A 684 -3.92 -3.20 -15.95
N TRP A 685 -3.70 -2.47 -14.86
CA TRP A 685 -2.35 -2.08 -14.44
C TRP A 685 -1.48 -3.32 -14.15
N TRP A 686 -2.03 -4.32 -13.46
CA TRP A 686 -1.36 -5.56 -13.09
C TRP A 686 -0.86 -6.34 -14.32
N LYS A 687 -1.71 -6.46 -15.35
CA LYS A 687 -1.36 -7.05 -16.64
C LYS A 687 -0.26 -6.26 -17.34
N ASN A 688 -0.41 -4.95 -17.46
CA ASN A 688 0.54 -4.10 -18.19
C ASN A 688 1.94 -4.10 -17.54
N ASN A 689 2.00 -4.36 -16.23
CA ASN A 689 3.24 -4.48 -15.49
C ASN A 689 3.75 -5.93 -15.39
N ASN A 690 3.12 -6.89 -16.07
CA ASN A 690 3.50 -8.31 -16.06
C ASN A 690 3.65 -8.87 -14.63
N MET A 691 2.67 -8.56 -13.78
CA MET A 691 2.69 -8.92 -12.36
C MET A 691 2.34 -10.40 -12.14
N ASN A 692 1.53 -11.02 -12.99
CA ASN A 692 1.27 -12.46 -12.93
C ASN A 692 2.57 -13.27 -13.04
N ALA A 693 3.37 -13.02 -14.06
CA ALA A 693 4.67 -13.67 -14.22
C ALA A 693 5.63 -13.36 -13.05
N LEU A 694 5.49 -12.21 -12.40
CA LEU A 694 6.25 -11.92 -11.18
C LEU A 694 5.80 -12.85 -10.03
N CYS A 695 4.50 -12.99 -9.80
CA CYS A 695 3.95 -13.88 -8.78
C CYS A 695 4.25 -15.36 -9.07
N ASP A 696 4.20 -15.79 -10.33
CA ASP A 696 4.43 -17.19 -10.71
C ASP A 696 5.89 -17.62 -10.49
N ARG A 697 6.82 -16.67 -10.53
CA ARG A 697 8.23 -16.89 -10.17
C ARG A 697 8.46 -17.00 -8.66
N GLY A 698 7.40 -17.01 -7.86
CA GLY A 698 7.47 -17.06 -6.40
C GLY A 698 7.99 -15.76 -5.79
N ALA A 699 7.74 -14.61 -6.43
CA ALA A 699 8.20 -13.32 -5.93
C ALA A 699 7.70 -13.06 -4.51
N THR A 700 8.59 -12.54 -3.67
CA THR A 700 8.26 -12.13 -2.32
C THR A 700 7.34 -10.92 -2.32
N VAL A 701 6.62 -10.70 -1.21
CA VAL A 701 5.84 -9.47 -1.01
C VAL A 701 6.72 -8.23 -1.20
N ARG A 702 7.99 -8.30 -0.82
CA ARG A 702 8.97 -7.21 -1.00
C ARG A 702 9.22 -6.88 -2.47
N GLU A 703 9.38 -7.89 -3.32
CA GLU A 703 9.59 -7.69 -4.77
C GLU A 703 8.34 -7.18 -5.47
N VAL A 704 7.17 -7.74 -5.11
CA VAL A 704 5.88 -7.25 -5.61
C VAL A 704 5.65 -5.80 -5.17
N THR A 705 5.92 -5.46 -3.91
CA THR A 705 5.80 -4.10 -3.36
C THR A 705 6.71 -3.12 -4.09
N LYS A 706 7.97 -3.50 -4.33
CA LYS A 706 8.91 -2.65 -5.08
C LYS A 706 8.41 -2.32 -6.48
N LYS A 707 7.72 -3.25 -7.13
CA LYS A 707 7.19 -3.04 -8.47
C LYS A 707 5.90 -2.23 -8.49
N VAL A 708 5.04 -2.40 -7.49
CA VAL A 708 3.79 -1.63 -7.34
C VAL A 708 4.07 -0.17 -6.97
N ASN A 709 4.97 0.05 -6.01
CA ASN A 709 5.17 1.37 -5.41
C ASN A 709 6.53 2.02 -5.75
N GLY A 710 7.39 1.36 -6.52
CA GLY A 710 8.75 1.83 -6.83
C GLY A 710 9.75 1.75 -5.66
N GLY A 711 9.28 1.42 -4.45
CA GLY A 711 10.06 1.32 -3.21
C GLY A 711 9.40 0.37 -2.19
N TYR A 712 9.82 0.43 -0.92
CA TYR A 712 9.33 -0.50 0.12
C TYR A 712 8.35 0.14 1.11
N ASN A 713 7.78 1.30 0.79
CA ASN A 713 6.82 1.96 1.68
C ASN A 713 5.60 1.06 1.90
N GLY A 714 5.22 0.90 3.17
CA GLY A 714 4.10 0.03 3.55
C GLY A 714 4.37 -1.46 3.46
N LEU A 715 5.63 -1.91 3.28
CA LEU A 715 5.96 -3.33 3.13
C LEU A 715 5.45 -4.20 4.29
N SER A 716 5.54 -3.73 5.54
CA SER A 716 5.05 -4.46 6.71
C SER A 716 3.53 -4.68 6.65
N ASP A 717 2.78 -3.67 6.23
CA ASP A 717 1.32 -3.76 6.13
C ASP A 717 0.88 -4.61 4.92
N ARG A 718 1.58 -4.51 3.79
CA ARG A 718 1.40 -5.41 2.63
C ARG A 718 1.70 -6.86 3.00
N GLN A 719 2.73 -7.10 3.82
CA GLN A 719 3.05 -8.42 4.34
C GLN A 719 1.92 -8.94 5.24
N ARG A 720 1.41 -8.11 6.15
CA ARG A 720 0.25 -8.45 6.99
C ARG A 720 -0.99 -8.85 6.18
N TYR A 721 -1.33 -8.10 5.12
CA TYR A 721 -2.44 -8.48 4.24
C TYR A 721 -2.15 -9.76 3.45
N TYR A 722 -0.90 -9.97 3.04
CA TYR A 722 -0.49 -11.19 2.35
C TYR A 722 -0.58 -12.42 3.27
N ASP A 723 -0.20 -12.30 4.54
CA ASP A 723 -0.31 -13.36 5.54
C ASP A 723 -1.78 -13.71 5.78
N LYS A 724 -2.66 -12.71 5.89
CA LYS A 724 -4.12 -12.92 5.92
C LYS A 724 -4.62 -13.63 4.67
N ALA A 725 -4.19 -13.20 3.49
CA ALA A 725 -4.56 -13.86 2.24
C ALA A 725 -4.05 -15.32 2.19
N CYS A 726 -2.89 -15.62 2.79
CA CYS A 726 -2.38 -16.99 2.90
C CYS A 726 -3.24 -17.86 3.81
N GLN A 727 -3.75 -17.31 4.92
CA GLN A 727 -4.65 -18.01 5.83
C GLN A 727 -6.00 -18.33 5.19
N VAL A 728 -6.52 -17.40 4.37
CA VAL A 728 -7.89 -17.42 3.86
C VAL A 728 -8.01 -18.07 2.47
N ILE A 729 -7.04 -17.83 1.59
CA ILE A 729 -7.01 -18.36 0.21
C ILE A 729 -6.10 -19.59 0.18
N LYS A 730 -6.59 -20.75 0.65
CA LYS A 730 -5.80 -22.00 0.72
C LYS A 730 -5.75 -22.76 -0.61
N GLN A 731 -6.87 -22.79 -1.31
CA GLN A 731 -7.07 -23.45 -2.60
C GLN A 731 -8.11 -22.66 -3.40
N LEU A 732 -8.09 -22.80 -4.72
CA LEU A 732 -9.14 -22.26 -5.59
C LEU A 732 -10.15 -23.36 -5.93
N PRO A 733 -11.39 -23.00 -6.29
CA PRO A 733 -12.37 -23.99 -6.70
C PRO A 733 -11.83 -24.80 -7.89
N SER A 734 -11.75 -26.13 -7.74
CA SER A 734 -11.32 -27.04 -8.80
C SER A 734 -12.29 -26.94 -9.96
N THR A 735 -11.85 -26.39 -11.10
CA THR A 735 -12.66 -26.41 -12.32
C THR A 735 -12.21 -27.65 -13.11
N SER A 736 -13.09 -28.63 -13.26
CA SER A 736 -12.89 -29.78 -14.15
C SER A 736 -12.65 -29.26 -15.56
N LEU A 737 -11.45 -29.44 -16.10
CA LEU A 737 -11.15 -29.12 -17.49
C LEU A 737 -11.89 -30.13 -18.38
N HIS A 738 -12.97 -29.70 -19.01
CA HIS A 738 -13.47 -30.34 -20.23
C HIS A 738 -12.46 -30.05 -21.34
N THR A 739 -11.67 -31.06 -21.69
CA THR A 739 -10.93 -31.12 -22.94
C THR A 739 -11.95 -31.39 -24.05
N GLU A 740 -12.36 -30.36 -24.80
CA GLU A 740 -13.00 -30.58 -26.10
C GLU A 740 -11.89 -30.75 -27.15
N GLU A 741 -11.69 -32.01 -27.50
CA GLU A 741 -10.86 -32.50 -28.58
C GLU A 741 -11.55 -32.22 -29.92
N LEU A 742 -10.82 -31.56 -30.83
CA LEU A 742 -11.14 -31.49 -32.25
C LEU A 742 -11.10 -32.89 -32.86
N ALA A 743 -12.24 -33.56 -32.98
CA ALA A 743 -12.35 -34.72 -33.85
C ALA A 743 -13.73 -34.82 -34.50
N ALA A 744 -13.69 -35.04 -35.81
CA ALA A 744 -14.83 -35.12 -36.71
C ALA A 744 -15.72 -36.37 -36.46
N LYS A 745 -16.91 -36.28 -37.05
CA LYS A 745 -18.09 -37.16 -36.99
C LYS A 745 -17.88 -38.69 -37.08
N PRO A 746 -18.89 -39.48 -36.65
CA PRO A 746 -18.79 -40.90 -36.34
C PRO A 746 -19.14 -41.82 -37.51
N GLU A 747 -18.47 -42.98 -37.58
CA GLU A 747 -18.96 -44.17 -38.27
C GLU A 747 -18.94 -45.39 -37.33
N THR A 748 -20.15 -45.85 -37.04
CA THR A 748 -20.61 -47.24 -36.92
C THR A 748 -19.62 -48.35 -36.49
N GLY A 749 -19.99 -49.09 -35.43
CA GLY A 749 -19.86 -50.55 -35.46
C GLY A 749 -19.52 -51.28 -34.15
N LYS A 750 -20.54 -51.97 -33.63
CA LYS A 750 -20.52 -53.28 -32.94
C LYS A 750 -20.14 -53.41 -31.45
N ALA A 751 -21.16 -53.92 -30.76
CA ALA A 751 -21.26 -54.52 -29.45
C ALA A 751 -20.30 -55.68 -29.10
N ALA A 752 -20.02 -55.82 -27.80
CA ALA A 752 -19.96 -57.07 -26.99
C ALA A 752 -19.57 -56.68 -25.54
N THR A 753 -20.51 -56.62 -24.58
CA THR A 753 -20.89 -57.64 -23.56
C THR A 753 -19.90 -57.84 -22.40
N GLU A 754 -20.39 -57.52 -21.18
CA GLU A 754 -20.28 -58.23 -19.87
C GLU A 754 -18.87 -58.58 -19.32
N SER A 755 -18.53 -58.53 -18.03
CA SER A 755 -19.25 -58.80 -16.78
C SER A 755 -18.56 -58.18 -15.55
N SER A 756 -19.22 -58.29 -14.40
CA SER A 756 -18.93 -57.70 -13.09
C SER A 756 -17.80 -58.33 -12.27
N ASP A 757 -17.43 -57.61 -11.21
CA ASP A 757 -16.95 -58.06 -9.89
C ASP A 757 -15.49 -58.58 -9.75
N GLN A 758 -14.60 -57.80 -9.15
CA GLN A 758 -14.34 -57.85 -7.70
C GLN A 758 -13.12 -57.01 -7.27
N VAL A 759 -13.24 -56.51 -6.05
CA VAL A 759 -12.28 -55.74 -5.25
C VAL A 759 -10.93 -56.46 -5.14
N SER A 760 -9.84 -55.78 -5.51
CA SER A 760 -8.50 -56.10 -5.01
C SER A 760 -7.59 -54.88 -5.01
N LYS A 761 -6.87 -54.72 -3.88
CA LYS A 761 -5.82 -53.73 -3.63
C LYS A 761 -4.80 -53.74 -4.78
N VAL A 762 -4.54 -52.58 -5.37
CA VAL A 762 -3.39 -52.39 -6.26
C VAL A 762 -2.39 -51.46 -5.59
N GLU A 763 -1.22 -52.02 -5.31
CA GLU A 763 0.01 -51.32 -4.97
C GLU A 763 0.33 -50.27 -6.03
N VAL A 764 0.52 -49.01 -5.60
CA VAL A 764 1.09 -47.98 -6.48
C VAL A 764 2.59 -48.25 -6.58
N VAL A 765 2.98 -49.00 -7.61
CA VAL A 765 4.37 -49.05 -8.07
C VAL A 765 4.76 -47.63 -8.49
N ARG A 766 5.62 -46.97 -7.71
CA ARG A 766 6.24 -45.70 -8.11
C ARG A 766 7.24 -46.00 -9.23
N GLU A 767 6.88 -45.72 -10.47
CA GLU A 767 7.86 -45.67 -11.56
C GLU A 767 8.97 -44.67 -11.19
N MET A 768 10.23 -45.11 -11.27
CA MET A 768 11.36 -44.21 -11.09
C MET A 768 11.42 -43.23 -12.27
N PRO A 769 11.59 -41.91 -12.04
CA PRO A 769 11.65 -40.94 -13.12
C PRO A 769 12.83 -41.26 -14.07
N LYS A 770 12.56 -41.24 -15.37
CA LYS A 770 13.54 -41.47 -16.45
C LYS A 770 14.74 -40.55 -16.27
N ILE A 771 15.95 -41.11 -16.23
CA ILE A 771 17.20 -40.33 -16.18
C ILE A 771 17.44 -39.74 -17.57
N LEU A 772 17.25 -38.43 -17.72
CA LEU A 772 17.47 -37.72 -18.99
C LEU A 772 18.96 -37.61 -19.31
N THR A 773 19.32 -37.81 -20.58
CA THR A 773 20.62 -37.46 -21.17
C THR A 773 20.50 -36.18 -21.98
N PRO A 774 21.61 -35.51 -22.37
CA PRO A 774 21.53 -34.30 -23.19
C PRO A 774 20.77 -34.45 -24.50
N LYS A 775 20.69 -35.67 -25.06
CA LYS A 775 19.95 -35.98 -26.29
C LYS A 775 18.43 -36.07 -26.08
N ASP A 776 17.99 -36.28 -24.85
CA ASP A 776 16.57 -36.39 -24.50
C ASP A 776 15.93 -35.02 -24.19
N VAL A 777 16.74 -33.96 -24.16
CA VAL A 777 16.32 -32.61 -23.74
C VAL A 777 16.32 -31.69 -24.95
N ASP A 778 15.18 -31.06 -25.23
CA ASP A 778 15.15 -29.90 -26.10
C ASP A 778 15.70 -28.69 -25.32
N TRP A 779 16.99 -28.38 -25.55
CA TRP A 779 17.69 -27.28 -24.89
C TRP A 779 17.19 -25.88 -25.31
N SER A 780 16.28 -25.80 -26.29
CA SER A 780 15.62 -24.56 -26.69
C SER A 780 14.25 -24.36 -26.04
N ASP A 781 13.62 -25.43 -25.55
CA ASP A 781 12.35 -25.38 -24.86
C ASP A 781 12.54 -25.17 -23.34
N MET A 782 12.32 -23.93 -22.90
CA MET A 782 12.44 -23.53 -21.49
C MET A 782 11.41 -24.22 -20.57
N SER A 783 10.35 -24.81 -21.12
CA SER A 783 9.36 -25.57 -20.34
C SER A 783 9.78 -27.02 -20.09
N THR A 784 10.85 -27.50 -20.75
CA THR A 784 11.38 -28.85 -20.59
C THR A 784 11.73 -29.12 -19.13
N HIS A 785 11.12 -30.14 -18.54
CA HIS A 785 11.46 -30.60 -17.20
C HIS A 785 12.77 -31.38 -17.23
N LEU A 786 13.80 -30.88 -16.53
CA LEU A 786 15.08 -31.59 -16.37
C LEU A 786 14.99 -32.63 -15.26
N THR A 787 14.13 -32.38 -14.26
CA THR A 787 13.73 -33.29 -13.19
C THR A 787 12.23 -33.06 -12.89
N PRO A 788 11.56 -33.93 -12.10
CA PRO A 788 10.13 -33.79 -11.82
C PRO A 788 9.69 -32.41 -11.30
N HIS A 789 10.55 -31.70 -10.57
CA HIS A 789 10.21 -30.41 -9.98
C HIS A 789 10.97 -29.21 -10.57
N PHE A 790 11.89 -29.42 -11.52
CA PHE A 790 12.69 -28.34 -12.05
C PHE A 790 12.82 -28.38 -13.57
N THR A 791 12.63 -27.22 -14.16
CA THR A 791 12.66 -26.98 -15.60
C THR A 791 14.00 -26.43 -16.08
N LEU A 792 14.24 -26.54 -17.38
CA LEU A 792 15.35 -25.90 -18.07
C LEU A 792 15.29 -24.38 -17.89
N GLY A 793 14.10 -23.79 -18.01
CA GLY A 793 13.87 -22.36 -17.82
C GLY A 793 14.23 -21.85 -16.43
N GLU A 794 14.04 -22.65 -15.38
CA GLU A 794 14.47 -22.26 -14.02
C GLU A 794 15.99 -22.23 -13.89
N ASN A 795 16.69 -23.23 -14.43
CA ASN A 795 18.16 -23.25 -14.42
C ASN A 795 18.74 -22.11 -15.28
N LEU A 796 18.18 -21.92 -16.48
CA LEU A 796 18.60 -20.91 -17.46
C LEU A 796 17.96 -19.55 -17.23
N ARG A 797 17.22 -19.36 -16.14
CA ARG A 797 16.55 -18.09 -15.78
C ARG A 797 15.69 -17.51 -16.93
N ASN A 798 15.11 -18.37 -17.76
CA ASN A 798 14.34 -18.05 -18.97
C ASN A 798 15.07 -17.07 -19.91
N ASP A 799 16.41 -17.15 -19.96
CA ASP A 799 17.24 -16.33 -20.83
C ASP A 799 17.88 -17.22 -21.91
N PRO A 800 17.42 -17.16 -23.17
CA PRO A 800 17.95 -17.97 -24.26
C PRO A 800 19.45 -17.80 -24.49
N ARG A 801 20.04 -16.68 -24.06
CA ARG A 801 21.50 -16.47 -24.12
C ARG A 801 22.27 -17.39 -23.18
N ARG A 802 21.59 -18.10 -22.28
CA ARG A 802 22.16 -19.09 -21.35
C ARG A 802 22.02 -20.52 -21.83
N ILE A 803 21.55 -20.77 -23.06
CA ILE A 803 21.49 -22.14 -23.59
C ILE A 803 22.91 -22.71 -23.71
N PRO A 804 23.22 -23.89 -23.11
CA PRO A 804 24.55 -24.49 -23.17
C PRO A 804 24.86 -25.00 -24.58
N HIS A 805 26.06 -24.73 -25.07
CA HIS A 805 26.46 -25.02 -26.45
C HIS A 805 27.22 -26.35 -26.63
N ASP A 806 27.60 -27.01 -25.54
CA ASP A 806 28.31 -28.29 -25.59
C ASP A 806 27.74 -29.33 -24.62
N THR A 807 27.99 -30.60 -24.94
CA THR A 807 27.48 -31.76 -24.20
C THR A 807 28.02 -31.85 -22.77
N THR A 808 29.21 -31.29 -22.49
CA THR A 808 29.80 -31.31 -21.14
C THR A 808 29.01 -30.41 -20.21
N LEU A 809 28.71 -29.18 -20.64
CA LEU A 809 27.86 -28.25 -19.89
C LEU A 809 26.45 -28.82 -19.68
N GLN A 810 25.87 -29.42 -20.72
CA GLN A 810 24.57 -30.07 -20.65
C GLN A 810 24.54 -31.21 -19.61
N ASN A 811 25.57 -32.06 -19.60
CA ASN A 811 25.72 -33.12 -18.59
C ASN A 811 25.90 -32.58 -17.18
N ASN A 812 26.69 -31.50 -17.02
CA ASN A 812 26.91 -30.86 -15.73
C ASN A 812 25.60 -30.28 -15.18
N ILE A 813 24.81 -29.59 -16.01
CA ILE A 813 23.50 -29.07 -15.65
C ILE A 813 22.58 -30.21 -15.21
N LEU A 814 22.46 -31.29 -16.02
CA LEU A 814 21.64 -32.44 -15.63
C LEU A 814 22.08 -33.06 -14.31
N THR A 815 23.39 -33.09 -14.02
CA THR A 815 23.94 -33.62 -12.77
C THR A 815 23.55 -32.77 -11.56
N ILE A 816 23.80 -31.45 -11.59
CA ILE A 816 23.45 -30.57 -10.46
C ILE A 816 21.93 -30.50 -10.24
N MET A 817 21.14 -30.58 -11.30
CA MET A 817 19.68 -30.58 -11.21
C MET A 817 19.14 -31.86 -10.55
N ARG A 818 19.73 -33.03 -10.82
CA ARG A 818 19.39 -34.28 -10.10
C ARG A 818 19.74 -34.21 -8.61
N GLU A 819 20.85 -33.58 -8.27
CA GLU A 819 21.19 -33.37 -6.86
C GLU A 819 20.18 -32.42 -6.20
N LEU A 820 19.80 -31.34 -6.88
CA LEU A 820 18.77 -30.41 -6.41
C LEU A 820 17.40 -31.08 -6.23
N GLU A 821 17.04 -32.03 -7.10
CA GLU A 821 15.83 -32.84 -6.98
C GLU A 821 15.81 -33.66 -5.67
N LYS A 822 16.95 -34.22 -5.26
CA LYS A 822 17.08 -34.91 -3.96
C LYS A 822 16.87 -33.95 -2.79
N ILE A 823 17.45 -32.74 -2.87
CA ILE A 823 17.24 -31.69 -1.85
C ILE A 823 15.75 -31.35 -1.77
N ARG A 824 15.09 -31.13 -2.91
CA ARG A 824 13.67 -30.76 -2.98
C ARG A 824 12.75 -31.84 -2.44
N THR A 825 13.08 -33.10 -2.72
CA THR A 825 12.35 -34.28 -2.24
C THR A 825 12.46 -34.39 -0.72
N ASP A 826 13.67 -34.31 -0.17
CA ASP A 826 13.90 -34.41 1.28
C ASP A 826 13.40 -33.19 2.05
N TYR A 827 13.49 -31.99 1.45
CA TYR A 827 12.99 -30.78 2.08
C TYR A 827 11.47 -30.74 2.16
N GLY A 828 10.77 -31.46 1.27
CA GLY A 828 9.31 -31.54 1.19
C GLY A 828 8.62 -30.24 0.76
N LYS A 829 9.31 -29.09 0.76
CA LYS A 829 8.77 -27.78 0.40
C LYS A 829 9.42 -27.19 -0.87
N PRO A 830 8.73 -26.31 -1.63
CA PRO A 830 9.28 -25.74 -2.86
C PRO A 830 10.62 -25.04 -2.67
N ILE A 831 11.56 -25.24 -3.60
CA ILE A 831 12.88 -24.60 -3.64
C ILE A 831 12.94 -23.77 -4.93
N ILE A 832 13.45 -22.55 -4.84
CA ILE A 832 13.60 -21.63 -5.97
C ILE A 832 15.05 -21.62 -6.42
N ILE A 833 15.28 -21.77 -7.72
CA ILE A 833 16.59 -21.54 -8.35
C ILE A 833 16.74 -20.03 -8.61
N THR A 834 17.53 -19.34 -7.79
CA THR A 834 17.82 -17.91 -7.97
C THR A 834 18.85 -17.65 -9.07
N SER A 835 19.77 -18.59 -9.30
CA SER A 835 20.76 -18.54 -10.38
C SER A 835 21.29 -19.94 -10.72
N GLY A 836 21.13 -20.40 -11.96
CA GLY A 836 21.71 -21.65 -12.46
C GLY A 836 22.92 -21.41 -13.37
N TYR A 837 22.99 -22.15 -14.48
CA TYR A 837 24.05 -21.98 -15.47
C TYR A 837 24.05 -20.57 -16.08
N ARG A 838 25.24 -20.04 -16.35
CA ARG A 838 25.42 -18.78 -17.07
C ARG A 838 26.74 -18.75 -17.84
N PRO A 839 26.74 -18.41 -19.15
CA PRO A 839 27.95 -18.21 -19.92
C PRO A 839 28.82 -17.07 -19.38
N GLU A 840 30.10 -17.04 -19.77
CA GLU A 840 31.07 -16.07 -19.26
C GLU A 840 30.64 -14.60 -19.40
N GLN A 841 30.03 -14.23 -20.54
CA GLN A 841 29.57 -12.86 -20.77
C GLN A 841 28.52 -12.45 -19.71
N ILE A 842 27.57 -13.33 -19.42
CA ILE A 842 26.54 -13.09 -18.42
C ILE A 842 27.15 -13.13 -17.02
N ASN A 843 28.10 -14.04 -16.75
CA ASN A 843 28.82 -14.08 -15.48
C ASN A 843 29.57 -12.76 -15.20
N ARG A 844 30.25 -12.18 -16.19
CA ARG A 844 30.91 -10.87 -16.06
C ARG A 844 29.91 -9.75 -15.78
N ALA A 845 28.77 -9.75 -16.47
CA ALA A 845 27.73 -8.73 -16.28
C ALA A 845 27.12 -8.73 -14.88
N VAL A 846 27.09 -9.88 -14.20
CA VAL A 846 26.59 -10.01 -12.82
C VAL A 846 27.70 -9.93 -11.75
N GLY A 847 28.92 -9.52 -12.14
CA GLY A 847 30.05 -9.38 -11.20
C GLY A 847 30.62 -10.72 -10.70
N GLY A 848 30.39 -11.82 -11.43
CA GLY A 848 30.90 -13.14 -11.07
C GLY A 848 32.40 -13.30 -11.35
N VAL A 849 33.07 -14.11 -10.54
CA VAL A 849 34.50 -14.44 -10.72
C VAL A 849 34.74 -15.27 -11.99
N SER A 850 35.91 -15.11 -12.61
CA SER A 850 36.28 -15.78 -13.87
C SER A 850 36.27 -17.31 -13.79
N ASN A 851 36.56 -17.87 -12.62
CA ASN A 851 36.60 -19.32 -12.38
C ASN A 851 35.30 -19.88 -11.77
N SER A 852 34.16 -19.22 -11.99
CA SER A 852 32.87 -19.58 -11.39
C SER A 852 32.35 -20.94 -11.85
N GLN A 853 31.80 -21.73 -10.92
CA GLN A 853 31.16 -23.01 -11.25
C GLN A 853 29.84 -22.85 -11.99
N HIS A 854 29.19 -21.68 -11.93
CA HIS A 854 28.02 -21.42 -12.76
C HIS A 854 28.35 -21.37 -14.25
N ILE A 855 29.59 -21.00 -14.63
CA ILE A 855 30.07 -21.06 -16.02
C ILE A 855 30.29 -22.51 -16.45
N ARG A 856 30.57 -23.41 -15.51
CA ARG A 856 30.77 -24.85 -15.78
C ARG A 856 29.48 -25.67 -15.76
N GLY A 857 28.34 -25.06 -15.39
CA GLY A 857 27.07 -25.76 -15.22
C GLY A 857 27.01 -26.68 -13.99
N THR A 858 27.98 -26.57 -13.08
CA THR A 858 28.13 -27.45 -11.90
C THR A 858 27.63 -26.80 -10.61
N ALA A 859 27.02 -25.61 -10.68
CA ALA A 859 26.54 -24.87 -9.51
C ALA A 859 25.15 -24.26 -9.71
N VAL A 860 24.45 -24.09 -8.59
CA VAL A 860 23.15 -23.43 -8.53
C VAL A 860 23.01 -22.67 -7.21
N ASP A 861 22.44 -21.46 -7.28
CA ASP A 861 22.07 -20.64 -6.13
C ASP A 861 20.58 -20.86 -5.84
N ILE A 862 20.25 -21.33 -4.65
CA ILE A 862 18.90 -21.77 -4.29
C ILE A 862 18.39 -21.11 -3.01
N CYS A 863 17.08 -21.00 -2.85
CA CYS A 863 16.45 -20.58 -1.60
C CYS A 863 15.13 -21.34 -1.38
N PRO A 864 14.64 -21.46 -0.14
CA PRO A 864 13.33 -22.05 0.08
C PRO A 864 12.27 -21.06 -0.45
N ALA A 865 11.23 -21.56 -1.14
CA ALA A 865 10.14 -20.69 -1.59
C ALA A 865 9.38 -20.07 -0.41
N HIS A 866 9.38 -20.77 0.74
CA HIS A 866 8.76 -20.35 1.98
C HIS A 866 9.65 -20.75 3.16
N GLY A 867 9.84 -19.83 4.11
CA GLY A 867 10.64 -20.05 5.31
C GLY A 867 11.89 -19.19 5.35
N ASP A 868 12.63 -19.30 6.45
CA ASP A 868 13.84 -18.51 6.67
C ASP A 868 15.04 -19.11 5.91
N VAL A 869 15.78 -18.24 5.21
CA VAL A 869 16.92 -18.65 4.37
C VAL A 869 18.11 -19.08 5.22
N PHE A 870 18.28 -18.55 6.44
CA PHE A 870 19.36 -18.97 7.35
C PHE A 870 19.10 -20.38 7.90
N GLU A 871 17.85 -20.69 8.26
CA GLU A 871 17.46 -22.05 8.66
C GLU A 871 17.59 -23.04 7.50
N PHE A 872 17.18 -22.65 6.29
CA PHE A 872 17.40 -23.47 5.10
C PHE A 872 18.88 -23.68 4.81
N GLN A 873 19.71 -22.63 4.91
CA GLN A 873 21.16 -22.73 4.74
C GLN A 873 21.78 -23.71 5.74
N LYS A 874 21.40 -23.60 7.02
CA LYS A 874 21.87 -24.50 8.07
C LYS A 874 21.49 -25.95 7.78
N TRP A 875 20.26 -26.18 7.33
CA TRP A 875 19.78 -27.51 6.95
C TRP A 875 20.47 -28.07 5.70
N VAL A 876 20.67 -27.26 4.67
CA VAL A 876 21.42 -27.67 3.47
C VAL A 876 22.87 -27.99 3.82
N ASP A 877 23.53 -27.16 4.63
CA ASP A 877 24.92 -27.38 5.01
C ASP A 877 25.12 -28.67 5.82
N GLN A 878 24.15 -29.07 6.64
CA GLN A 878 24.19 -30.34 7.36
C GLN A 878 24.30 -31.54 6.41
N HIS A 879 23.56 -31.52 5.29
CA HIS A 879 23.35 -32.67 4.42
C HIS A 879 24.09 -32.61 3.07
N TRP A 880 24.60 -31.45 2.67
CA TRP A 880 25.32 -31.26 1.42
C TRP A 880 26.82 -31.58 1.55
N TYR A 881 27.33 -32.47 0.70
CA TYR A 881 28.75 -32.86 0.69
C TYR A 881 29.56 -32.25 -0.46
N GLY A 882 28.89 -31.60 -1.42
CA GLY A 882 29.54 -30.73 -2.41
C GLY A 882 30.17 -29.50 -1.75
N ALA A 883 30.69 -28.56 -2.56
CA ALA A 883 31.13 -27.27 -2.04
C ALA A 883 29.91 -26.34 -1.85
N LEU A 884 29.96 -25.45 -0.86
CA LEU A 884 28.82 -24.64 -0.44
C LEU A 884 29.24 -23.25 -0.01
N GLY A 885 28.50 -22.25 -0.48
CA GLY A 885 28.68 -20.87 -0.06
C GLY A 885 27.51 -20.38 0.79
N TRP A 886 27.82 -19.82 1.96
CA TRP A 886 26.87 -19.27 2.92
C TRP A 886 26.36 -17.90 2.45
N GLY A 887 25.37 -17.92 1.56
CA GLY A 887 24.79 -16.74 0.93
C GLY A 887 23.54 -16.17 1.60
N ALA A 888 23.09 -16.69 2.76
CA ALA A 888 21.77 -16.37 3.32
C ALA A 888 21.57 -14.86 3.55
N LYS A 889 22.62 -14.12 3.92
CA LYS A 889 22.61 -12.65 4.01
C LYS A 889 22.25 -11.95 2.69
N LYS A 890 22.58 -12.57 1.56
CA LYS A 890 22.25 -12.13 0.20
C LYS A 890 21.00 -12.82 -0.36
N GLY A 891 20.31 -13.63 0.44
CA GLY A 891 19.02 -14.25 0.12
C GLY A 891 19.08 -15.58 -0.64
N PHE A 892 20.23 -16.24 -0.71
CA PHE A 892 20.38 -17.54 -1.38
C PHE A 892 21.39 -18.45 -0.68
N VAL A 893 21.45 -19.72 -1.05
CA VAL A 893 22.47 -20.69 -0.64
C VAL A 893 23.13 -21.20 -1.90
N HIS A 894 24.45 -21.08 -1.99
CA HIS A 894 25.19 -21.57 -3.14
C HIS A 894 25.56 -23.03 -2.93
N ILE A 895 25.28 -23.89 -3.91
CA ILE A 895 25.74 -25.27 -3.93
C ILE A 895 26.45 -25.58 -5.25
N ASP A 896 27.56 -26.32 -5.18
CA ASP A 896 28.25 -26.82 -6.37
C ASP A 896 28.82 -28.23 -6.18
N CYS A 897 28.89 -28.96 -7.29
CA CYS A 897 29.32 -30.36 -7.35
C CYS A 897 30.75 -30.54 -7.89
N ARG A 898 31.64 -29.53 -7.79
CA ARG A 898 32.98 -29.58 -8.41
C ARG A 898 33.86 -30.73 -7.89
N ASN A 899 33.58 -31.23 -6.69
CA ASN A 899 34.27 -32.34 -6.04
C ASN A 899 33.59 -33.70 -6.31
N GLY A 900 32.60 -33.75 -7.20
CA GLY A 900 31.84 -34.96 -7.52
C GLY A 900 30.86 -35.40 -6.44
N LYS A 901 30.64 -34.59 -5.38
CA LYS A 901 29.72 -34.90 -4.28
C LYS A 901 28.47 -34.02 -4.33
N GLY A 902 27.41 -34.49 -3.68
CA GLY A 902 26.12 -33.80 -3.64
C GLY A 902 25.35 -34.09 -2.35
N TRP A 903 24.05 -34.31 -2.47
CA TRP A 903 23.15 -34.48 -1.34
C TRP A 903 23.38 -35.84 -0.66
N LYS A 904 23.71 -35.81 0.63
CA LYS A 904 23.91 -36.98 1.50
C LYS A 904 24.90 -38.03 0.94
N THR A 905 25.85 -37.64 0.09
CA THR A 905 26.87 -38.55 -0.49
C THR A 905 27.81 -39.15 0.56
N GLY A 906 28.01 -38.50 1.70
CA GLY A 906 28.93 -38.96 2.75
C GLY A 906 30.41 -38.58 2.51
N GLY A 907 31.26 -38.89 3.50
CA GLY A 907 32.70 -38.58 3.50
C GLY A 907 33.03 -37.11 3.82
N GLU A 908 34.21 -36.63 3.44
CA GLU A 908 34.62 -35.24 3.69
C GLU A 908 33.77 -34.24 2.89
N LYS A 909 33.32 -33.16 3.53
CA LYS A 909 32.56 -32.08 2.88
C LYS A 909 33.46 -31.22 2.00
N GLY A 910 32.91 -30.70 0.90
CA GLY A 910 33.60 -29.73 0.05
C GLY A 910 33.85 -28.38 0.75
N VAL A 911 34.56 -27.47 0.06
CA VAL A 911 34.93 -26.14 0.59
C VAL A 911 33.69 -25.35 1.03
N ARG A 912 33.83 -24.59 2.13
CA ARG A 912 32.83 -23.64 2.64
C ARG A 912 33.36 -22.21 2.62
N TRP A 913 32.54 -21.25 2.22
CA TRP A 913 32.90 -19.83 2.25
C TRP A 913 31.69 -18.94 2.54
N ASN A 914 31.94 -17.73 3.04
CA ASN A 914 30.91 -16.70 3.24
C ASN A 914 30.84 -15.76 2.03
N TYR A 915 29.65 -15.20 1.78
CA TYR A 915 29.40 -14.21 0.73
C TYR A 915 29.49 -12.76 1.20
#